data_AF-A0AAV9JMG9-F1
#
_entry.id   AF-A0AAV9JMG9-F1
#
_cell.length_a   1.000
_cell.length_b   1.000
_cell.length_c   1.000
_cell.angle_alpha   90.00
_cell.angle_beta   90.00
_cell.angle_gamma   90.00
#
_symmetry.space_group_name_H-M   'P 1'
#
loop_
_entity.id
_entity.type
_entity.pdbx_description
1 polymer ?
#
loop_
_entity_poly.entity_id
_entity_poly.type
_entity_poly.pdbx_seq_one_letter_code
_entity_poly.pdbx_strand_id
1 'polypeptide(L)'
;MSAPKIKKCPRCPQTTIHQHYKVHNGLQTCQTTDFVINGENVKDEDTWPGFPLVSNFTEEADAGAIGHCLDQLMCDDGEVQPAEIQQIAEKLLVAAMVGDKTYQGVPLAKELLEKAVTVYAFPPAFQQTVQAAFTKRVSEKKAAKAVGKGMKNLAIQDTDSLPANSTTDKDAPTAQPPQPPQESAATALHQTAGTQPAQFGVPGAKTELELYAARPAREANIITGKVVTNHFAVTLKPGHVLYEYEIQGLENYTGISAPKQRKFIERFIQQSPFLAQQPQDFATDGKRIIIAFKDLSTWNQNPAITAPGMVDQQGVPDFDRDQVNTTLRSISLNLVHTRVIDLNGLSQYVHGNNQQYRETGAAQAMNILIGKGVRDNNVNNTNNNTHAFQIGDHRFFTPSHFRLLPSHMMVAIRGFFSSIRPGINCVLLNVNTVASAVYRQATVAKYIQDGPGYPGFYTNTDAQKHLIRLRVRILYNRNKPGETDMWKDSAEGRIKTITGFSHDDAEKTEFQDRAGNSVSVWNHFRMAYPQAVNAAGLRGKQICVNTRGNDPTKPRLACWFLPDQLEVLDKQIYRRTLDRLGPGLTDAMITFASQPPEGNRTTIINHGLPALALSGQGQQPQVLTRSGISVATQMLTVPVRRIQFPGIRWKNNPNDPTKDAKWSTQGKHFFNTDKLMTGPIIFCTSTDMTNPAWAGDYMVNFKGAFTLNGIVSPFAISPTWLTINQWDVTNLHTHLNAPARRNAGLFVLVLPTQDAKNRQRHAAFRQVVDQMLGKPSLVFCEARMLGSMKTSEQRQRPSNKSLIPYMANNAMKLNVRLGNINHSVAKHHLSFLSRNGVCDTLVLGADLIHPKSNSADYCPSIAAVVGSVDDDYGKFLGSVRRQPRGSEIIDPQNMRTMVLERIKAWAAHPAHVGRRVPARILYYRDGVNDTQYKDIRQHEIQAIRLAWQEAANDREKLPEITAVVVTKRHNTRFYPAPGALVNHGKTSNGNCMPGTVVDSDITSPYYFDFFLQSHVPLQGSAKPTHYFVLENGMNFSAVELQDLTNTMCYLFAHSTNAVSYVSPAYYADKLCERAALYLKSFFDGPTNPPSTQQAQMTAMDNEWNRGGQGPNNNPWNARFNDKMFWM
;
A
#
# COMPACT_ATOMS: atom_id res chain seq x y z
N MET A 1 -31.03 41.58 10.01
CA MET A 1 -31.26 42.08 11.38
C MET A 1 -30.04 41.74 12.26
N SER A 2 -29.89 42.36 13.42
CA SER A 2 -28.67 42.31 14.24
C SER A 2 -28.49 40.98 14.98
N ALA A 3 -27.27 40.43 14.98
CA ALA A 3 -26.91 39.30 15.84
C ALA A 3 -26.85 39.73 17.33
N PRO A 4 -27.32 38.89 18.27
CA PRO A 4 -27.28 39.20 19.69
C PRO A 4 -25.84 39.21 20.23
N LYS A 5 -25.45 40.28 20.93
CA LYS A 5 -24.15 40.41 21.60
C LYS A 5 -24.27 40.01 23.06
N ILE A 6 -23.92 38.76 23.39
CA ILE A 6 -23.78 38.34 24.79
C ILE A 6 -22.68 39.17 25.46
N LYS A 7 -22.97 39.75 26.63
CA LYS A 7 -22.03 40.57 27.41
C LYS A 7 -21.58 39.83 28.68
N LYS A 8 -20.32 40.06 29.03
CA LYS A 8 -19.58 39.74 30.28
C LYS A 8 -20.42 39.32 31.50
N CYS A 9 -20.03 38.20 32.13
CA CYS A 9 -20.27 37.98 33.56
C CYS A 9 -19.59 39.10 34.38
N PRO A 10 -20.25 39.74 35.37
CA PRO A 10 -19.65 40.83 36.15
C PRO A 10 -18.53 40.40 37.11
N ARG A 11 -18.49 39.14 37.54
CA ARG A 11 -17.65 38.66 38.66
C ARG A 11 -16.30 38.05 38.28
N CYS A 12 -15.96 37.91 36.99
CA CYS A 12 -14.74 37.19 36.59
C CYS A 12 -13.91 37.91 35.48
N PRO A 13 -12.63 38.25 35.73
CA PRO A 13 -11.71 38.73 34.70
C PRO A 13 -11.44 37.71 33.58
N GLN A 14 -11.01 38.22 32.42
CA GLN A 14 -11.24 37.57 31.12
C GLN A 14 -10.26 36.43 30.72
N THR A 15 -9.63 35.75 31.69
CA THR A 15 -8.51 34.80 31.44
C THR A 15 -8.71 33.37 31.97
N THR A 16 -9.75 33.09 32.75
CA THR A 16 -9.75 31.91 33.65
C THR A 16 -10.71 30.76 33.29
N ILE A 17 -11.55 30.89 32.24
CA ILE A 17 -12.48 29.81 31.82
C ILE A 17 -11.71 28.52 31.47
N HIS A 18 -10.53 28.65 30.84
CA HIS A 18 -9.71 27.50 30.43
C HIS A 18 -8.94 26.83 31.59
N GLN A 19 -9.06 27.34 32.82
CA GLN A 19 -8.47 26.74 34.03
C GLN A 19 -9.49 26.02 34.92
N HIS A 20 -10.78 26.39 34.88
CA HIS A 20 -11.83 25.62 35.57
C HIS A 20 -11.95 24.18 35.06
N TYR A 21 -11.57 23.92 33.80
CA TYR A 21 -11.61 22.59 33.18
C TYR A 21 -10.46 21.63 33.59
N LYS A 22 -9.67 21.96 34.61
CA LYS A 22 -8.40 21.26 34.93
C LYS A 22 -8.17 20.85 36.40
N VAL A 23 -9.15 21.03 37.28
CA VAL A 23 -9.10 20.53 38.67
C VAL A 23 -10.37 19.70 38.95
N HIS A 24 -10.26 18.70 39.82
CA HIS A 24 -11.24 17.62 39.96
C HIS A 24 -12.56 18.03 40.63
N ASN A 25 -13.63 17.36 40.18
CA ASN A 25 -14.91 17.10 40.85
C ASN A 25 -15.81 18.31 41.20
N GLY A 26 -17.00 18.36 40.60
CA GLY A 26 -18.15 19.12 41.10
C GLY A 26 -18.54 20.33 40.26
N LEU A 27 -19.75 20.31 39.70
CA LEU A 27 -20.41 21.49 39.12
C LEU A 27 -21.13 22.27 40.24
N GLN A 28 -20.37 23.01 41.04
CA GLN A 28 -20.91 23.90 42.08
C GLN A 28 -20.16 25.24 42.08
N THR A 29 -20.90 26.34 42.37
CA THR A 29 -20.46 27.75 42.46
C THR A 29 -20.37 28.58 41.16
N CYS A 30 -21.29 28.35 40.22
CA CYS A 30 -21.91 29.43 39.42
C CYS A 30 -23.42 29.21 39.37
N GLN A 31 -24.22 30.11 39.95
CA GLN A 31 -25.69 30.04 39.90
C GLN A 31 -26.22 30.77 38.66
N THR A 32 -27.28 30.21 38.08
CA THR A 32 -27.99 30.67 36.88
C THR A 32 -28.50 32.12 36.97
N THR A 33 -28.83 32.56 38.18
CA THR A 33 -29.34 33.90 38.52
C THR A 33 -28.43 35.07 38.15
N ASP A 34 -27.12 34.85 37.94
CA ASP A 34 -26.14 35.90 37.61
C ASP A 34 -26.16 36.31 36.11
N PHE A 35 -27.05 35.75 35.29
CA PHE A 35 -27.17 36.07 33.86
C PHE A 35 -28.40 36.95 33.54
N VAL A 36 -28.13 38.10 32.91
CA VAL A 36 -29.15 39.03 32.40
C VAL A 36 -29.11 39.04 30.87
N ILE A 37 -30.24 38.77 30.23
CA ILE A 37 -30.40 38.85 28.77
C ILE A 37 -31.46 39.91 28.47
N ASN A 38 -31.11 40.86 27.60
CA ASN A 38 -31.96 41.98 27.16
C ASN A 38 -32.55 42.91 28.25
N GLY A 39 -32.28 42.68 29.54
CA GLY A 39 -32.71 43.52 30.66
C GLY A 39 -33.44 42.79 31.77
N GLU A 40 -33.79 41.51 31.55
CA GLU A 40 -34.47 40.67 32.53
C GLU A 40 -33.52 39.57 33.04
N ASN A 41 -33.71 39.17 34.31
CA ASN A 41 -32.99 38.05 34.92
C ASN A 41 -33.52 36.75 34.33
N VAL A 42 -32.63 35.85 33.91
CA VAL A 42 -33.03 34.50 33.50
C VAL A 42 -33.61 33.76 34.72
N LYS A 43 -34.82 33.24 34.58
CA LYS A 43 -35.41 32.31 35.54
C LYS A 43 -34.98 30.89 35.21
N ASP A 44 -34.87 30.02 36.21
CA ASP A 44 -34.53 28.61 35.99
C ASP A 44 -35.57 27.90 35.10
N GLU A 45 -36.82 28.39 35.10
CA GLU A 45 -37.93 27.96 34.24
C GLU A 45 -37.61 28.05 32.72
N ASP A 46 -36.73 28.97 32.31
CA ASP A 46 -36.39 29.23 30.90
C ASP A 46 -35.18 28.42 30.39
N THR A 47 -34.60 27.54 31.21
CA THR A 47 -33.48 26.67 30.82
C THR A 47 -33.90 25.20 30.77
N TRP A 48 -33.81 24.61 29.56
CA TRP A 48 -34.13 23.21 29.23
C TRP A 48 -35.61 22.79 29.43
N PRO A 49 -36.46 23.09 28.43
CA PRO A 49 -37.66 22.28 28.19
C PRO A 49 -37.25 20.83 27.88
N GLY A 50 -37.95 19.85 28.46
CA GLY A 50 -37.64 18.43 28.29
C GLY A 50 -37.66 17.95 26.84
N PHE A 51 -36.84 16.94 26.51
CA PHE A 51 -36.65 16.41 25.16
C PHE A 51 -37.98 16.03 24.46
N PRO A 52 -38.38 16.73 23.39
CA PRO A 52 -39.44 16.23 22.52
C PRO A 52 -38.93 15.00 21.78
N LEU A 53 -39.72 13.92 21.80
CA LEU A 53 -39.39 12.63 21.18
C LEU A 53 -39.55 12.68 19.64
N VAL A 54 -38.81 13.57 18.97
CA VAL A 54 -38.89 13.77 17.52
C VAL A 54 -38.55 12.48 16.78
N SER A 55 -39.42 12.12 15.83
CA SER A 55 -39.27 10.94 14.98
C SER A 55 -38.34 11.22 13.80
N ASN A 56 -37.13 10.63 13.83
CA ASN A 56 -36.39 10.03 12.71
C ASN A 56 -34.90 9.91 13.10
N PHE A 57 -34.42 8.69 13.38
CA PHE A 57 -33.01 8.39 13.67
C PHE A 57 -32.42 7.63 12.48
N THR A 58 -31.31 8.11 11.92
CA THR A 58 -30.74 7.54 10.68
C THR A 58 -29.21 7.50 10.64
N GLU A 59 -28.48 7.99 11.64
CA GLU A 59 -27.02 8.00 11.63
C GLU A 59 -26.34 7.33 12.84
N GLU A 60 -25.09 6.93 12.63
CA GLU A 60 -24.31 6.09 13.55
C GLU A 60 -23.94 6.80 14.87
N ALA A 61 -23.97 8.13 14.88
CA ALA A 61 -23.75 8.95 16.07
C ALA A 61 -24.89 8.82 17.12
N ASP A 62 -26.14 8.62 16.67
CA ASP A 62 -27.32 8.59 17.54
C ASP A 62 -27.26 7.39 18.50
N ALA A 63 -26.81 6.24 18.02
CA ALA A 63 -26.65 5.03 18.84
C ALA A 63 -25.58 5.19 19.93
N GLY A 64 -24.53 5.98 19.67
CA GLY A 64 -23.51 6.32 20.67
C GLY A 64 -24.04 7.27 21.75
N ALA A 65 -24.87 8.25 21.37
CA ALA A 65 -25.53 9.15 22.32
C ALA A 65 -26.54 8.38 23.20
N ILE A 66 -27.38 7.52 22.60
CA ILE A 66 -28.34 6.68 23.33
C ILE A 66 -27.62 5.72 24.29
N GLY A 67 -26.50 5.14 23.87
CA GLY A 67 -25.65 4.33 24.75
C GLY A 67 -25.09 5.11 25.94
N HIS A 68 -24.62 6.34 25.73
CA HIS A 68 -24.13 7.19 26.81
C HIS A 68 -25.25 7.63 27.77
N CYS A 69 -26.46 7.89 27.27
CA CYS A 69 -27.61 8.16 28.13
C CYS A 69 -28.01 6.93 28.96
N LEU A 70 -28.01 5.73 28.37
CA LEU A 70 -28.27 4.49 29.12
C LEU A 70 -27.20 4.22 30.17
N ASP A 71 -25.92 4.34 29.85
CA ASP A 71 -24.83 4.14 30.82
C ASP A 71 -24.87 5.20 31.95
N GLN A 72 -25.43 6.39 31.74
CA GLN A 72 -25.70 7.36 32.83
C GLN A 72 -26.93 6.96 33.67
N LEU A 73 -28.05 6.60 33.03
CA LEU A 73 -29.26 6.11 33.70
C LEU A 73 -29.05 4.79 34.48
N MET A 74 -27.94 4.08 34.21
CA MET A 74 -27.49 2.88 34.92
C MET A 74 -26.34 3.14 35.92
N CYS A 75 -25.99 4.39 36.20
CA CYS A 75 -24.92 4.78 37.13
C CYS A 75 -25.30 5.86 38.17
N ASP A 76 -26.42 6.57 38.00
CA ASP A 76 -26.99 7.43 39.04
C ASP A 76 -28.05 6.66 39.84
N ASP A 77 -27.94 6.64 41.18
CA ASP A 77 -28.86 5.95 42.12
C ASP A 77 -30.25 6.65 42.26
N GLY A 78 -30.76 7.25 41.18
CA GLY A 78 -32.05 7.97 41.14
C GLY A 78 -33.21 7.15 40.57
N GLU A 79 -34.44 7.47 40.97
CA GLU A 79 -35.65 6.80 40.46
C GLU A 79 -35.98 7.18 39.00
N VAL A 80 -35.31 6.53 38.05
CA VAL A 80 -35.65 6.60 36.62
C VAL A 80 -37.02 5.95 36.39
N GLN A 81 -37.95 6.67 35.77
CA GLN A 81 -39.33 6.19 35.57
C GLN A 81 -39.36 5.05 34.52
N PRO A 82 -39.92 3.86 34.83
CA PRO A 82 -39.87 2.69 33.94
C PRO A 82 -40.40 2.92 32.50
N ALA A 83 -41.34 3.86 32.34
CA ALA A 83 -41.91 4.23 31.04
C ALA A 83 -40.89 4.85 30.07
N GLU A 84 -39.93 5.64 30.57
CA GLU A 84 -38.89 6.26 29.73
C GLU A 84 -37.90 5.21 29.22
N ILE A 85 -37.52 4.29 30.10
CA ILE A 85 -36.64 3.16 29.78
C ILE A 85 -37.32 2.22 28.77
N GLN A 86 -38.64 2.01 28.89
CA GLN A 86 -39.40 1.24 27.89
C GLN A 86 -39.38 1.94 26.51
N GLN A 87 -39.58 3.25 26.44
CA GLN A 87 -39.48 3.97 25.15
C GLN A 87 -38.08 3.92 24.53
N ILE A 88 -37.01 4.01 25.35
CA ILE A 88 -35.63 3.85 24.87
C ILE A 88 -35.42 2.41 24.34
N ALA A 89 -35.91 1.41 25.06
CA ALA A 89 -35.84 0.00 24.66
C ALA A 89 -36.64 -0.28 23.36
N GLU A 90 -37.85 0.27 23.22
CA GLU A 90 -38.66 0.18 21.99
C GLU A 90 -37.96 0.85 20.80
N LYS A 91 -37.34 2.02 20.98
CA LYS A 91 -36.56 2.68 19.92
C LYS A 91 -35.31 1.90 19.53
N LEU A 92 -34.58 1.32 20.49
CA LEU A 92 -33.44 0.45 20.22
C LEU A 92 -33.85 -0.84 19.50
N LEU A 93 -35.01 -1.41 19.85
CA LEU A 93 -35.59 -2.58 19.15
C LEU A 93 -35.93 -2.24 17.69
N VAL A 94 -36.57 -1.09 17.44
CA VAL A 94 -36.86 -0.62 16.07
C VAL A 94 -35.56 -0.38 15.28
N ALA A 95 -34.56 0.29 15.87
CA ALA A 95 -33.26 0.49 15.22
C ALA A 95 -32.56 -0.84 14.90
N ALA A 96 -32.61 -1.82 15.81
CA ALA A 96 -32.08 -3.16 15.59
C ALA A 96 -32.82 -3.93 14.48
N MET A 97 -34.09 -3.62 14.21
CA MET A 97 -34.91 -4.23 13.17
C MET A 97 -34.79 -3.55 11.78
N VAL A 98 -34.82 -2.21 11.71
CA VAL A 98 -34.94 -1.45 10.44
C VAL A 98 -33.67 -1.53 9.57
N GLY A 99 -32.48 -1.34 10.17
CA GLY A 99 -31.15 -1.65 9.59
C GLY A 99 -30.85 -1.29 8.12
N ASP A 100 -30.30 -0.10 7.88
CA ASP A 100 -29.59 0.21 6.62
C ASP A 100 -28.14 -0.33 6.62
N LYS A 101 -27.43 -0.20 5.49
CA LYS A 101 -26.35 -1.09 5.04
C LYS A 101 -24.96 -0.88 5.67
N THR A 102 -24.84 -0.06 6.71
CA THR A 102 -23.59 0.16 7.47
C THR A 102 -23.59 -0.65 8.77
N TYR A 103 -22.94 -1.82 8.73
CA TYR A 103 -23.08 -2.93 9.69
C TYR A 103 -22.56 -2.70 11.14
N GLN A 104 -22.23 -1.48 11.56
CA GLN A 104 -21.48 -1.23 12.80
C GLN A 104 -22.31 -0.89 14.05
N GLY A 105 -23.47 -0.23 13.93
CA GLY A 105 -24.28 0.18 15.09
C GLY A 105 -25.13 -0.94 15.75
N VAL A 106 -25.52 -1.97 14.99
CA VAL A 106 -26.48 -3.01 15.45
C VAL A 106 -26.01 -3.84 16.65
N PRO A 107 -24.71 -4.24 16.79
CA PRO A 107 -24.25 -4.98 17.97
C PRO A 107 -24.40 -4.20 19.28
N LEU A 108 -24.14 -2.88 19.25
CA LEU A 108 -24.28 -2.01 20.42
C LEU A 108 -25.74 -1.86 20.84
N ALA A 109 -26.64 -1.61 19.88
CA ALA A 109 -28.08 -1.55 20.14
C ALA A 109 -28.62 -2.86 20.75
N LYS A 110 -28.08 -4.03 20.33
CA LYS A 110 -28.41 -5.33 20.93
C LYS A 110 -27.90 -5.45 22.37
N GLU A 111 -26.63 -5.13 22.62
CA GLU A 111 -26.03 -5.25 23.97
C GLU A 111 -26.75 -4.33 24.97
N LEU A 112 -27.05 -3.09 24.58
CA LEU A 112 -27.82 -2.13 25.38
C LEU A 112 -29.23 -2.63 25.68
N LEU A 113 -29.93 -3.22 24.69
CA LEU A 113 -31.28 -3.73 24.88
C LEU A 113 -31.30 -4.98 25.78
N GLU A 114 -30.33 -5.89 25.64
CA GLU A 114 -30.18 -7.05 26.53
C GLU A 114 -29.83 -6.64 27.96
N LYS A 115 -28.96 -5.62 28.14
CA LYS A 115 -28.68 -5.02 29.46
C LYS A 115 -29.94 -4.40 30.07
N ALA A 116 -30.65 -3.55 29.34
CA ALA A 116 -31.87 -2.90 29.83
C ALA A 116 -32.94 -3.93 30.24
N VAL A 117 -33.14 -4.98 29.45
CA VAL A 117 -34.09 -6.08 29.77
C VAL A 117 -33.64 -6.95 30.96
N THR A 118 -32.34 -6.97 31.27
CA THR A 118 -31.81 -7.70 32.44
C THR A 118 -31.88 -6.87 33.73
N VAL A 119 -31.75 -5.54 33.63
CA VAL A 119 -31.77 -4.63 34.80
C VAL A 119 -33.19 -4.19 35.16
N TYR A 120 -34.06 -3.95 34.18
CA TYR A 120 -35.41 -3.45 34.39
C TYR A 120 -36.46 -4.52 34.06
N ALA A 121 -37.38 -4.75 34.99
CA ALA A 121 -38.41 -5.80 34.93
C ALA A 121 -39.55 -5.44 33.96
N PHE A 122 -39.25 -5.31 32.67
CA PHE A 122 -40.25 -5.03 31.64
C PHE A 122 -41.35 -6.11 31.58
N PRO A 123 -42.57 -5.75 31.14
CA PRO A 123 -43.66 -6.71 30.96
C PRO A 123 -43.24 -7.92 30.11
N PRO A 124 -43.63 -9.16 30.47
CA PRO A 124 -43.21 -10.37 29.74
C PRO A 124 -43.52 -10.35 28.23
N ALA A 125 -44.58 -9.65 27.81
CA ALA A 125 -44.91 -9.46 26.40
C ALA A 125 -43.82 -8.65 25.64
N PHE A 126 -43.22 -7.64 26.27
CA PHE A 126 -42.12 -6.89 25.67
C PHE A 126 -40.85 -7.74 25.59
N GLN A 127 -40.52 -8.46 26.67
CA GLN A 127 -39.38 -9.39 26.69
C GLN A 127 -39.51 -10.47 25.60
N GLN A 128 -40.70 -11.05 25.42
CA GLN A 128 -41.00 -11.99 24.33
C GLN A 128 -40.89 -11.33 22.95
N THR A 129 -41.31 -10.08 22.78
CA THR A 129 -41.20 -9.33 21.52
C THR A 129 -39.74 -9.08 21.13
N VAL A 130 -38.90 -8.67 22.09
CA VAL A 130 -37.44 -8.51 21.92
C VAL A 130 -36.80 -9.85 21.52
N GLN A 131 -37.12 -10.92 22.25
CA GLN A 131 -36.57 -12.25 21.99
C GLN A 131 -37.03 -12.81 20.62
N ALA A 132 -38.28 -12.56 20.21
CA ALA A 132 -38.82 -12.95 18.91
C ALA A 132 -38.15 -12.16 17.77
N ALA A 133 -37.93 -10.86 17.93
CA ALA A 133 -37.25 -10.03 16.94
C ALA A 133 -35.80 -10.49 16.71
N PHE A 134 -35.04 -10.76 17.78
CA PHE A 134 -33.70 -11.31 17.65
C PHE A 134 -33.70 -12.73 17.06
N THR A 135 -34.64 -13.60 17.46
CA THR A 135 -34.77 -14.95 16.90
C THR A 135 -35.08 -14.91 15.40
N LYS A 136 -35.99 -14.02 14.97
CA LYS A 136 -36.29 -13.76 13.56
C LYS A 136 -35.06 -13.25 12.81
N ARG A 137 -34.35 -12.25 13.33
CA ARG A 137 -33.16 -11.70 12.65
C ARG A 137 -31.98 -12.70 12.62
N VAL A 138 -31.90 -13.61 13.59
CA VAL A 138 -30.97 -14.75 13.57
C VAL A 138 -31.40 -15.82 12.55
N SER A 139 -32.70 -16.06 12.36
CA SER A 139 -33.20 -16.98 11.32
C SER A 139 -33.01 -16.39 9.91
N GLU A 140 -33.25 -15.09 9.72
CA GLU A 140 -32.93 -14.34 8.49
C GLU A 140 -31.42 -14.38 8.19
N LYS A 141 -30.56 -14.19 9.21
CA LYS A 141 -29.10 -14.29 9.08
C LYS A 141 -28.64 -15.73 8.77
N LYS A 142 -29.34 -16.76 9.29
CA LYS A 142 -29.14 -18.16 8.88
C LYS A 142 -29.61 -18.39 7.44
N ALA A 143 -30.77 -17.85 7.04
CA ALA A 143 -31.33 -18.00 5.70
C ALA A 143 -30.45 -17.33 4.64
N ALA A 144 -30.00 -16.09 4.84
CA ALA A 144 -29.06 -15.42 3.94
C ALA A 144 -27.72 -16.17 3.83
N LYS A 145 -27.22 -16.73 4.94
CA LYS A 145 -26.00 -17.56 4.96
C LYS A 145 -26.23 -18.96 4.36
N ALA A 146 -27.47 -19.47 4.35
CA ALA A 146 -27.87 -20.70 3.71
C ALA A 146 -28.04 -20.52 2.20
N VAL A 147 -28.66 -19.43 1.71
CA VAL A 147 -28.70 -19.05 0.29
C VAL A 147 -27.27 -18.86 -0.24
N GLY A 148 -26.42 -18.13 0.50
CA GLY A 148 -25.00 -17.96 0.18
C GLY A 148 -24.14 -19.24 0.26
N LYS A 149 -24.67 -20.35 0.80
CA LYS A 149 -24.08 -21.70 0.70
C LYS A 149 -24.74 -22.53 -0.40
N GLY A 150 -26.06 -22.48 -0.57
CA GLY A 150 -26.82 -23.22 -1.58
C GLY A 150 -26.38 -22.85 -3.00
N MET A 151 -26.19 -21.55 -3.27
CA MET A 151 -25.63 -21.06 -4.54
C MET A 151 -24.15 -21.43 -4.77
N LYS A 152 -23.50 -22.14 -3.83
CA LYS A 152 -22.17 -22.76 -4.00
C LYS A 152 -22.20 -24.29 -4.05
N ASN A 153 -23.34 -24.91 -3.74
CA ASN A 153 -23.50 -26.36 -3.73
C ASN A 153 -24.43 -26.88 -4.85
N LEU A 154 -25.15 -26.00 -5.57
CA LEU A 154 -25.93 -26.35 -6.75
C LEU A 154 -25.07 -26.29 -8.03
N ALA A 155 -24.11 -27.21 -8.10
CA ALA A 155 -23.39 -27.55 -9.33
C ALA A 155 -23.01 -29.04 -9.29
N ILE A 156 -23.78 -29.86 -10.04
CA ILE A 156 -23.58 -31.30 -10.28
C ILE A 156 -23.75 -32.20 -9.03
N GLN A 157 -24.89 -32.88 -8.96
CA GLN A 157 -24.90 -34.34 -9.10
C GLN A 157 -26.30 -34.83 -9.52
N ASP A 158 -26.33 -35.61 -10.60
CA ASP A 158 -27.54 -36.24 -11.14
C ASP A 158 -27.90 -37.51 -10.37
N THR A 159 -29.16 -37.93 -10.44
CA THR A 159 -29.62 -39.24 -9.95
C THR A 159 -30.32 -40.00 -11.05
N ASP A 160 -29.67 -41.07 -11.51
CA ASP A 160 -30.19 -41.98 -12.51
C ASP A 160 -31.31 -42.89 -11.98
N SER A 161 -31.96 -43.60 -12.91
CA SER A 161 -32.91 -44.71 -12.72
C SER A 161 -34.36 -44.39 -12.28
N LEU A 162 -35.27 -44.51 -13.26
CA LEU A 162 -36.64 -45.01 -13.08
C LEU A 162 -36.94 -46.05 -14.19
N PRO A 163 -37.65 -47.15 -13.89
CA PRO A 163 -38.03 -48.15 -14.89
C PRO A 163 -39.27 -47.73 -15.70
N ALA A 164 -39.44 -48.34 -16.87
CA ALA A 164 -40.51 -48.00 -17.82
C ALA A 164 -41.86 -48.69 -17.54
N ASN A 165 -42.96 -48.10 -18.01
CA ASN A 165 -43.70 -48.72 -19.13
C ASN A 165 -44.77 -47.86 -19.85
N SER A 166 -45.07 -48.29 -21.08
CA SER A 166 -46.36 -48.21 -21.82
C SER A 166 -47.06 -46.87 -22.20
N THR A 167 -47.02 -46.60 -23.51
CA THR A 167 -48.15 -46.31 -24.44
C THR A 167 -48.97 -45.00 -24.41
N THR A 168 -48.91 -44.28 -25.55
CA THR A 168 -50.02 -43.61 -26.30
C THR A 168 -50.77 -42.42 -25.65
N ASP A 169 -51.26 -41.40 -26.37
CA ASP A 169 -51.34 -41.13 -27.81
C ASP A 169 -51.40 -39.61 -28.14
N LYS A 170 -51.08 -39.27 -29.39
CA LYS A 170 -51.62 -38.17 -30.25
C LYS A 170 -51.77 -36.68 -29.84
N ASP A 171 -51.52 -35.88 -30.89
CA ASP A 171 -52.20 -34.65 -31.35
C ASP A 171 -51.99 -33.26 -30.70
N ALA A 172 -52.04 -32.28 -31.62
CA ALA A 172 -52.03 -30.82 -31.47
C ALA A 172 -53.24 -30.28 -32.31
N PRO A 173 -53.41 -28.99 -32.70
CA PRO A 173 -52.58 -27.79 -32.50
C PRO A 173 -53.38 -26.47 -32.26
N THR A 174 -52.72 -25.32 -32.54
CA THR A 174 -53.26 -24.05 -33.10
C THR A 174 -53.93 -22.96 -32.23
N ALA A 175 -53.88 -21.75 -32.83
CA ALA A 175 -54.73 -20.54 -32.67
C ALA A 175 -54.17 -19.34 -31.87
N GLN A 176 -53.94 -18.28 -32.65
CA GLN A 176 -53.40 -16.94 -32.39
C GLN A 176 -54.40 -15.94 -31.74
N PRO A 177 -54.03 -14.65 -31.49
CA PRO A 177 -54.72 -13.76 -30.54
C PRO A 177 -55.61 -12.66 -31.19
N PRO A 178 -56.20 -11.76 -30.39
CA PRO A 178 -56.52 -10.39 -30.79
C PRO A 178 -55.87 -9.28 -29.90
N GLN A 179 -56.20 -8.01 -30.17
CA GLN A 179 -55.51 -6.78 -29.72
C GLN A 179 -56.43 -5.78 -28.94
N PRO A 180 -55.98 -4.56 -28.51
CA PRO A 180 -56.61 -3.77 -27.43
C PRO A 180 -57.38 -2.48 -27.86
N PRO A 181 -57.98 -1.77 -26.88
CA PRO A 181 -58.12 -0.29 -26.83
C PRO A 181 -57.39 0.28 -25.58
N GLN A 182 -57.03 1.58 -25.37
CA GLN A 182 -57.65 2.91 -25.62
C GLN A 182 -58.87 3.20 -24.72
N GLU A 183 -59.04 4.36 -24.05
CA GLU A 183 -58.20 5.57 -23.86
C GLU A 183 -58.57 6.27 -22.51
N SER A 184 -58.28 7.52 -22.09
CA SER A 184 -57.93 8.79 -22.75
C SER A 184 -56.93 9.67 -21.93
N ALA A 185 -57.26 10.92 -21.51
CA ALA A 185 -56.27 11.93 -21.09
C ALA A 185 -56.73 13.01 -20.06
N ALA A 186 -55.75 13.86 -19.64
CA ALA A 186 -55.80 15.05 -18.75
C ALA A 186 -55.83 14.79 -17.22
N THR A 187 -55.20 15.58 -16.32
CA THR A 187 -54.54 16.91 -16.41
C THR A 187 -53.25 16.98 -15.54
N ALA A 188 -52.47 18.06 -15.65
CA ALA A 188 -51.23 18.37 -14.91
C ALA A 188 -51.41 18.47 -13.35
N LEU A 189 -50.37 18.56 -12.48
CA LEU A 189 -49.03 19.17 -12.60
C LEU A 189 -48.02 18.61 -11.55
N HIS A 190 -46.71 18.70 -11.86
CA HIS A 190 -45.49 18.42 -11.05
C HIS A 190 -45.55 17.82 -9.61
N GLN A 191 -44.85 16.69 -9.44
CA GLN A 191 -43.75 16.55 -8.46
C GLN A 191 -42.76 15.45 -8.91
N THR A 192 -41.47 15.59 -8.61
CA THR A 192 -40.40 14.70 -9.12
C THR A 192 -39.92 13.69 -8.07
N ALA A 193 -40.21 12.41 -8.28
CA ALA A 193 -39.62 11.29 -7.55
C ALA A 193 -38.56 10.57 -8.40
N GLY A 194 -37.48 10.09 -7.77
CA GLY A 194 -36.31 9.55 -8.48
C GLY A 194 -36.51 8.14 -9.03
N THR A 195 -36.31 7.97 -10.34
CA THR A 195 -36.32 6.66 -11.00
C THR A 195 -35.11 5.82 -10.58
N GLN A 196 -35.32 4.56 -10.22
CA GLN A 196 -34.23 3.61 -9.96
C GLN A 196 -33.41 3.35 -11.23
N PRO A 197 -32.08 3.11 -11.13
CA PRO A 197 -31.28 2.71 -12.28
C PRO A 197 -31.72 1.34 -12.78
N ALA A 198 -32.09 1.26 -14.06
CA ALA A 198 -32.56 0.02 -14.69
C ALA A 198 -31.52 -1.11 -14.60
N GLN A 199 -31.96 -2.31 -14.22
CA GLN A 199 -31.14 -3.51 -14.27
C GLN A 199 -30.94 -3.91 -15.73
N PHE A 200 -29.72 -3.78 -16.24
CA PHE A 200 -29.34 -4.33 -17.54
C PHE A 200 -29.08 -5.83 -17.41
N GLY A 201 -29.63 -6.62 -18.35
CA GLY A 201 -29.40 -8.06 -18.42
C GLY A 201 -27.91 -8.38 -18.58
N VAL A 202 -27.38 -9.22 -17.70
CA VAL A 202 -25.98 -9.66 -17.75
C VAL A 202 -25.84 -10.75 -18.83
N PRO A 203 -24.96 -10.57 -19.84
CA PRO A 203 -24.64 -11.66 -20.77
C PRO A 203 -24.15 -12.89 -20.00
N GLY A 204 -24.62 -14.08 -20.39
CA GLY A 204 -24.53 -15.31 -19.60
C GLY A 204 -23.18 -15.52 -18.89
N ALA A 205 -23.26 -15.88 -17.60
CA ALA A 205 -22.12 -15.91 -16.69
C ALA A 205 -21.03 -16.88 -17.16
N LYS A 206 -20.02 -16.33 -17.86
CA LYS A 206 -18.82 -17.04 -18.31
C LYS A 206 -18.16 -17.80 -17.17
N THR A 207 -17.65 -18.99 -17.48
CA THR A 207 -16.95 -19.83 -16.51
C THR A 207 -15.66 -19.16 -16.04
N GLU A 208 -15.15 -19.56 -14.86
CA GLU A 208 -13.91 -18.96 -14.32
C GLU A 208 -12.66 -19.29 -15.17
N LEU A 209 -12.75 -20.27 -16.08
CA LEU A 209 -11.70 -20.59 -17.06
C LEU A 209 -11.67 -19.58 -18.22
N GLU A 210 -12.80 -18.92 -18.52
CA GLU A 210 -12.90 -17.82 -19.50
C GLU A 210 -12.57 -16.44 -18.89
N LEU A 211 -12.04 -16.41 -17.65
CA LEU A 211 -11.87 -15.16 -16.91
C LEU A 211 -10.69 -14.31 -17.41
N TYR A 212 -9.69 -14.91 -18.07
CA TYR A 212 -8.51 -14.22 -18.62
C TYR A 212 -8.18 -14.69 -20.04
N ALA A 213 -7.26 -14.01 -20.73
CA ALA A 213 -6.81 -14.45 -22.05
C ALA A 213 -6.00 -15.76 -21.96
N ALA A 214 -6.41 -16.77 -22.73
CA ALA A 214 -5.64 -18.00 -22.90
C ALA A 214 -4.32 -17.73 -23.61
N ARG A 215 -3.26 -18.48 -23.28
CA ARG A 215 -1.94 -18.36 -23.90
C ARG A 215 -2.01 -18.67 -25.41
N PRO A 216 -1.59 -17.74 -26.30
CA PRO A 216 -1.47 -18.03 -27.73
C PRO A 216 -0.47 -19.16 -28.00
N ALA A 217 -0.64 -19.88 -29.10
CA ALA A 217 0.31 -20.90 -29.53
C ALA A 217 1.72 -20.29 -29.69
N ARG A 218 2.75 -20.96 -29.15
CA ARG A 218 4.13 -20.49 -29.21
C ARG A 218 4.79 -20.94 -30.51
N GLU A 219 5.20 -19.99 -31.35
CA GLU A 219 6.04 -20.27 -32.51
C GLU A 219 7.41 -20.80 -32.04
N ALA A 220 7.75 -22.05 -32.34
CA ALA A 220 8.98 -22.67 -31.83
C ALA A 220 10.27 -21.99 -32.36
N ASN A 221 10.21 -21.42 -33.56
CA ASN A 221 11.36 -20.90 -34.30
C ASN A 221 11.89 -19.55 -33.78
N ILE A 222 11.24 -18.94 -32.79
CA ILE A 222 11.58 -17.59 -32.28
C ILE A 222 12.60 -17.59 -31.13
N ILE A 223 13.04 -18.77 -30.67
CA ILE A 223 13.96 -18.89 -29.51
C ILE A 223 15.39 -18.50 -29.93
N THR A 224 15.88 -17.41 -29.35
CA THR A 224 17.19 -16.79 -29.69
C THR A 224 18.34 -17.19 -28.76
N GLY A 225 18.05 -17.86 -27.65
CA GLY A 225 19.03 -18.21 -26.62
C GLY A 225 18.40 -18.69 -25.32
N LYS A 226 19.17 -18.63 -24.22
CA LYS A 226 18.71 -18.98 -22.86
C LYS A 226 19.26 -18.00 -21.83
N VAL A 227 18.56 -17.83 -20.70
CA VAL A 227 19.03 -17.11 -19.50
C VAL A 227 18.84 -17.96 -18.25
N VAL A 228 19.63 -17.70 -17.21
CA VAL A 228 19.41 -18.29 -15.89
C VAL A 228 18.44 -17.39 -15.12
N THR A 229 17.52 -17.95 -14.35
CA THR A 229 16.59 -17.20 -13.50
C THR A 229 16.69 -17.65 -12.05
N ASN A 230 16.30 -16.78 -11.12
CA ASN A 230 16.39 -17.03 -9.68
C ASN A 230 15.29 -17.98 -9.13
N HIS A 231 14.83 -18.89 -9.98
CA HIS A 231 13.85 -19.92 -9.66
C HIS A 231 14.52 -21.29 -9.59
N PHE A 232 14.03 -22.14 -8.70
CA PHE A 232 14.46 -23.51 -8.48
C PHE A 232 13.25 -24.42 -8.65
N ALA A 233 13.40 -25.54 -9.36
CA ALA A 233 12.30 -26.50 -9.53
C ALA A 233 11.95 -27.16 -8.19
N VAL A 234 10.66 -27.32 -7.93
CA VAL A 234 10.11 -28.06 -6.80
C VAL A 234 9.42 -29.30 -7.35
N THR A 235 9.88 -30.47 -6.92
CA THR A 235 9.30 -31.77 -7.28
C THR A 235 8.33 -32.18 -6.17
N LEU A 236 7.15 -32.64 -6.57
CA LEU A 236 6.11 -33.16 -5.67
C LEU A 236 6.00 -34.67 -5.89
N LYS A 237 6.15 -35.46 -4.82
CA LYS A 237 6.05 -36.92 -4.87
C LYS A 237 4.58 -37.33 -5.04
N PRO A 238 4.24 -38.19 -6.02
CA PRO A 238 2.86 -38.65 -6.21
C PRO A 238 2.24 -39.26 -4.95
N GLY A 239 0.92 -39.09 -4.80
CA GLY A 239 0.14 -39.61 -3.68
C GLY A 239 0.43 -38.96 -2.31
N HIS A 240 1.27 -37.92 -2.23
CA HIS A 240 1.51 -37.20 -0.98
C HIS A 240 0.50 -36.05 -0.84
N VAL A 241 -0.06 -35.92 0.35
CA VAL A 241 -1.16 -35.01 0.70
C VAL A 241 -0.80 -34.30 1.99
N LEU A 242 -1.09 -32.99 2.08
CA LEU A 242 -0.91 -32.22 3.31
C LEU A 242 -2.27 -31.84 3.88
N TYR A 243 -2.34 -31.69 5.19
CA TYR A 243 -3.57 -31.39 5.91
C TYR A 243 -3.40 -30.08 6.67
N GLU A 244 -4.29 -29.12 6.44
CA GLU A 244 -4.28 -27.82 7.11
C GLU A 244 -5.26 -27.81 8.29
N TYR A 245 -4.78 -27.36 9.45
CA TYR A 245 -5.57 -27.17 10.66
C TYR A 245 -5.38 -25.76 11.18
N GLU A 246 -6.44 -25.18 11.73
CA GLU A 246 -6.39 -23.90 12.46
C GLU A 246 -6.52 -24.13 13.97
N ILE A 247 -5.67 -23.45 14.76
CA ILE A 247 -5.84 -23.28 16.19
C ILE A 247 -6.79 -22.09 16.41
N GLN A 248 -8.04 -22.41 16.74
CA GLN A 248 -9.14 -21.48 16.99
C GLN A 248 -9.33 -21.27 18.51
N GLY A 249 -10.14 -20.28 18.87
CA GLY A 249 -10.46 -19.89 20.25
C GLY A 249 -9.91 -18.52 20.64
N LEU A 250 -8.73 -18.13 20.18
CA LEU A 250 -8.07 -16.86 20.57
C LEU A 250 -8.86 -15.60 20.16
N GLU A 251 -9.63 -15.66 19.08
CA GLU A 251 -10.50 -14.57 18.60
C GLU A 251 -11.62 -14.22 19.59
N ASN A 252 -12.00 -15.14 20.49
CA ASN A 252 -12.99 -14.90 21.54
C ASN A 252 -12.46 -14.02 22.69
N TYR A 253 -11.17 -13.64 22.66
CA TYR A 253 -10.49 -12.94 23.75
C TYR A 253 -9.88 -11.61 23.30
N THR A 254 -10.57 -10.52 23.63
CA THR A 254 -10.09 -9.14 23.38
C THR A 254 -8.85 -8.81 24.23
N GLY A 255 -8.05 -7.84 23.75
CA GLY A 255 -6.88 -7.32 24.47
C GLY A 255 -5.61 -8.20 24.47
N ILE A 256 -5.66 -9.46 23.99
CA ILE A 256 -4.46 -10.32 23.94
C ILE A 256 -3.55 -9.87 22.79
N SER A 257 -2.37 -9.34 23.14
CA SER A 257 -1.36 -8.92 22.15
C SER A 257 -0.82 -10.10 21.32
N ALA A 258 -0.47 -9.87 20.05
CA ALA A 258 0.02 -10.92 19.15
C ALA A 258 1.24 -11.72 19.67
N PRO A 259 2.23 -11.14 20.39
CA PRO A 259 3.29 -11.93 21.03
C PRO A 259 2.79 -12.86 22.14
N LYS A 260 1.70 -12.49 22.83
CA LYS A 260 1.06 -13.33 23.86
C LYS A 260 0.18 -14.40 23.23
N GLN A 261 -0.55 -14.08 22.15
CA GLN A 261 -1.25 -15.07 21.33
C GLN A 261 -0.29 -16.20 20.90
N ARG A 262 0.86 -15.85 20.33
CA ARG A 262 1.89 -16.81 19.93
C ARG A 262 2.34 -17.73 21.07
N LYS A 263 2.53 -17.21 22.29
CA LYS A 263 2.86 -18.04 23.47
C LYS A 263 1.74 -19.03 23.84
N PHE A 264 0.47 -18.67 23.68
CA PHE A 264 -0.64 -19.61 23.90
C PHE A 264 -0.63 -20.75 22.87
N ILE A 265 -0.37 -20.44 21.59
CA ILE A 265 -0.17 -21.45 20.53
C ILE A 265 1.04 -22.35 20.80
N GLU A 266 2.18 -21.76 21.17
CA GLU A 266 3.41 -22.52 21.47
C GLU A 266 3.20 -23.45 22.69
N ARG A 267 2.44 -23.03 23.70
CA ARG A 267 1.99 -23.90 24.81
C ARG A 267 0.98 -24.95 24.40
N PHE A 268 -0.02 -24.63 23.57
CA PHE A 268 -1.00 -25.60 23.06
C PHE A 268 -0.32 -26.77 22.35
N ILE A 269 0.67 -26.48 21.50
CA ILE A 269 1.47 -27.50 20.80
C ILE A 269 2.30 -28.36 21.78
N GLN A 270 2.76 -27.78 22.89
CA GLN A 270 3.50 -28.49 23.95
C GLN A 270 2.61 -29.30 24.89
N GLN A 271 1.32 -28.94 25.03
CA GLN A 271 0.36 -29.59 25.92
C GLN A 271 -0.52 -30.62 25.20
N SER A 272 -0.63 -30.55 23.86
CA SER A 272 -1.33 -31.53 23.03
C SER A 272 -0.65 -32.91 23.11
N PRO A 273 -1.37 -33.99 23.50
CA PRO A 273 -0.80 -35.31 23.72
C PRO A 273 -0.03 -35.88 22.52
N PHE A 274 -0.44 -35.52 21.30
CA PHE A 274 0.11 -36.06 20.07
C PHE A 274 1.05 -35.09 19.33
N LEU A 275 0.77 -33.78 19.32
CA LEU A 275 1.67 -32.80 18.68
C LEU A 275 3.02 -32.73 19.40
N ALA A 276 3.03 -32.78 20.73
CA ALA A 276 4.26 -32.76 21.52
C ALA A 276 5.13 -34.01 21.28
N GLN A 277 4.51 -35.15 20.96
CA GLN A 277 5.20 -36.42 20.68
C GLN A 277 5.70 -36.54 19.23
N GLN A 278 5.09 -35.84 18.27
CA GLN A 278 5.43 -35.96 16.84
C GLN A 278 5.77 -34.61 16.15
N PRO A 279 6.67 -33.77 16.71
CA PRO A 279 7.05 -32.46 16.15
C PRO A 279 7.80 -32.52 14.79
N GLN A 280 8.13 -33.73 14.32
CA GLN A 280 8.70 -33.98 13.00
C GLN A 280 7.66 -34.21 11.88
N ASP A 281 6.39 -34.42 12.20
CA ASP A 281 5.33 -34.79 11.24
C ASP A 281 4.32 -33.66 10.92
N PHE A 282 4.58 -32.46 11.44
CA PHE A 282 3.89 -31.23 11.07
C PHE A 282 4.81 -30.00 11.07
N ALA A 283 4.31 -28.89 10.54
CA ALA A 283 4.92 -27.57 10.61
C ALA A 283 3.87 -26.51 11.02
N THR A 284 4.32 -25.36 11.53
CA THR A 284 3.44 -24.25 11.91
C THR A 284 4.06 -22.89 11.55
N ASP A 285 3.23 -21.89 11.27
CA ASP A 285 3.67 -20.50 11.16
C ASP A 285 3.94 -19.85 12.55
N GLY A 286 3.53 -20.52 13.63
CA GLY A 286 3.53 -19.98 14.99
C GLY A 286 2.62 -18.76 15.12
N LYS A 287 1.54 -18.74 14.32
CA LYS A 287 0.31 -18.01 14.56
C LYS A 287 -0.78 -19.06 14.68
N ARG A 288 -1.66 -19.25 13.70
CA ARG A 288 -2.84 -20.14 13.83
C ARG A 288 -2.71 -21.46 13.09
N ILE A 289 -1.79 -21.59 12.14
CA ILE A 289 -1.84 -22.66 11.14
C ILE A 289 -0.89 -23.80 11.50
N ILE A 290 -1.40 -25.03 11.42
CA ILE A 290 -0.64 -26.27 11.41
C ILE A 290 -0.80 -26.94 10.05
N ILE A 291 0.30 -27.41 9.48
CA ILE A 291 0.37 -28.21 8.25
C ILE A 291 0.94 -29.58 8.63
N ALA A 292 0.13 -30.64 8.60
CA ALA A 292 0.56 -32.01 8.90
C ALA A 292 0.73 -32.86 7.65
N PHE A 293 1.57 -33.89 7.72
CA PHE A 293 1.91 -34.77 6.57
C PHE A 293 1.11 -36.09 6.60
N LYS A 294 0.22 -36.21 7.59
CA LYS A 294 -0.74 -37.29 7.85
C LYS A 294 -1.99 -36.63 8.43
N ASP A 295 -3.14 -37.29 8.37
CA ASP A 295 -4.36 -36.77 9.00
C ASP A 295 -4.30 -36.93 10.53
N LEU A 296 -4.25 -35.79 11.23
CA LEU A 296 -4.25 -35.72 12.70
C LEU A 296 -5.59 -36.14 13.30
N SER A 297 -6.69 -36.12 12.53
CA SER A 297 -8.00 -36.61 12.99
C SER A 297 -7.93 -38.08 13.43
N THR A 298 -7.04 -38.86 12.81
CA THR A 298 -6.80 -40.27 13.14
C THR A 298 -5.99 -40.48 14.42
N TRP A 299 -5.39 -39.42 15.00
CA TRP A 299 -4.47 -39.50 16.14
C TRP A 299 -5.14 -39.24 17.50
N ASN A 300 -6.30 -38.57 17.53
CA ASN A 300 -7.01 -38.28 18.79
C ASN A 300 -8.38 -38.97 18.82
N GLN A 301 -8.46 -40.07 19.59
CA GLN A 301 -9.69 -40.85 19.77
C GLN A 301 -10.47 -40.43 21.03
N ASN A 302 -10.37 -39.18 21.48
CA ASN A 302 -11.11 -38.69 22.65
C ASN A 302 -12.62 -38.60 22.35
N PRO A 303 -13.49 -39.44 22.96
CA PRO A 303 -14.91 -39.50 22.65
C PRO A 303 -15.71 -38.27 23.12
N ALA A 304 -15.10 -37.36 23.90
CA ALA A 304 -15.72 -36.09 24.27
C ALA A 304 -15.73 -35.05 23.14
N ILE A 305 -14.95 -35.25 22.07
CA ILE A 305 -14.84 -34.31 20.94
C ILE A 305 -16.01 -34.55 19.98
N THR A 306 -17.07 -33.75 20.13
CA THR A 306 -18.33 -33.88 19.37
C THR A 306 -18.49 -32.87 18.21
N ALA A 307 -17.58 -31.91 18.07
CA ALA A 307 -17.65 -30.87 17.04
C ALA A 307 -17.05 -31.35 15.70
N PRO A 308 -17.77 -31.27 14.56
CA PRO A 308 -17.27 -31.75 13.27
C PRO A 308 -15.94 -31.13 12.86
N GLY A 309 -14.94 -31.96 12.60
CA GLY A 309 -13.59 -31.54 12.20
C GLY A 309 -12.70 -31.02 13.34
N MET A 310 -13.17 -31.00 14.59
CA MET A 310 -12.31 -30.71 15.74
C MET A 310 -11.45 -31.95 16.07
N VAL A 311 -10.16 -31.73 16.35
CA VAL A 311 -9.14 -32.77 16.52
C VAL A 311 -8.46 -32.70 17.89
N ASP A 312 -8.42 -31.53 18.53
CA ASP A 312 -7.96 -31.38 19.92
C ASP A 312 -8.66 -30.18 20.55
N GLN A 313 -8.83 -30.20 21.87
CA GLN A 313 -9.38 -29.10 22.65
C GLN A 313 -8.70 -29.04 24.01
N GLN A 314 -8.07 -27.91 24.33
CA GLN A 314 -7.29 -27.74 25.55
C GLN A 314 -7.50 -26.39 26.22
N GLY A 315 -7.44 -26.36 27.55
CA GLY A 315 -7.37 -25.12 28.33
C GLY A 315 -5.93 -24.73 28.62
N VAL A 316 -5.40 -23.71 27.93
CA VAL A 316 -4.02 -23.23 28.09
C VAL A 316 -3.96 -22.10 29.14
N PRO A 317 -3.19 -22.24 30.24
CA PRO A 317 -3.12 -21.23 31.30
C PRO A 317 -2.41 -19.92 30.91
N ASP A 318 -2.98 -18.79 31.30
CA ASP A 318 -2.38 -17.45 31.18
C ASP A 318 -1.30 -17.19 32.25
N PHE A 319 -0.05 -16.99 31.78
CA PHE A 319 1.15 -16.77 32.59
C PHE A 319 1.32 -15.35 33.16
N ASP A 320 0.56 -14.34 32.70
CA ASP A 320 0.68 -12.98 33.25
C ASP A 320 0.02 -12.84 34.65
N ARG A 321 -0.45 -13.96 35.24
CA ARG A 321 -1.13 -14.04 36.53
C ARG A 321 -0.59 -15.12 37.48
N ASP A 322 0.70 -15.46 37.36
CA ASP A 322 1.42 -16.24 38.38
C ASP A 322 1.71 -15.39 39.66
N GLN A 323 0.72 -14.62 40.10
CA GLN A 323 0.71 -13.94 41.40
C GLN A 323 -0.21 -14.69 42.36
N VAL A 324 0.25 -14.83 43.61
CA VAL A 324 -0.48 -15.48 44.70
C VAL A 324 -1.88 -14.86 44.83
N ASN A 325 -2.90 -15.71 44.93
CA ASN A 325 -4.32 -15.37 45.03
C ASN A 325 -5.02 -14.80 43.78
N THR A 326 -4.41 -14.85 42.58
CA THR A 326 -5.17 -14.72 41.31
C THR A 326 -5.56 -16.08 40.73
N THR A 327 -6.84 -16.28 40.41
CA THR A 327 -7.30 -17.45 39.64
C THR A 327 -6.67 -17.46 38.26
N LEU A 328 -6.00 -18.57 37.91
CA LEU A 328 -5.37 -18.78 36.61
C LEU A 328 -6.44 -18.77 35.50
N ARG A 329 -6.41 -17.73 34.66
CA ARG A 329 -7.30 -17.65 33.49
C ARG A 329 -6.84 -18.66 32.45
N SER A 330 -7.52 -19.79 32.36
CA SER A 330 -7.32 -20.73 31.25
C SER A 330 -8.04 -20.23 30.00
N ILE A 331 -7.42 -20.42 28.83
CA ILE A 331 -7.97 -20.10 27.52
C ILE A 331 -8.25 -21.40 26.77
N SER A 332 -9.50 -21.65 26.42
CA SER A 332 -9.85 -22.83 25.62
C SER A 332 -9.45 -22.58 24.17
N LEU A 333 -8.58 -23.45 23.65
CA LEU A 333 -8.14 -23.48 22.26
C LEU A 333 -8.51 -24.81 21.62
N ASN A 334 -8.91 -24.76 20.35
CA ASN A 334 -9.39 -25.89 19.58
C ASN A 334 -8.53 -26.06 18.34
N LEU A 335 -8.04 -27.27 18.07
CA LEU A 335 -7.45 -27.62 16.78
C LEU A 335 -8.56 -28.11 15.85
N VAL A 336 -8.76 -27.45 14.71
CA VAL A 336 -9.83 -27.76 13.76
C VAL A 336 -9.23 -28.03 12.39
N HIS A 337 -9.61 -29.13 11.74
CA HIS A 337 -9.25 -29.44 10.36
C HIS A 337 -9.96 -28.51 9.40
N THR A 338 -9.18 -27.74 8.63
CA THR A 338 -9.67 -26.69 7.73
C THR A 338 -9.84 -27.21 6.30
N ARG A 339 -8.81 -27.90 5.76
CA ARG A 339 -8.79 -28.40 4.38
C ARG A 339 -7.67 -29.40 4.14
N VAL A 340 -7.93 -30.30 3.19
CA VAL A 340 -6.91 -31.09 2.51
C VAL A 340 -6.24 -30.24 1.43
N ILE A 341 -4.91 -30.32 1.32
CA ILE A 341 -4.10 -29.62 0.33
C ILE A 341 -3.70 -30.60 -0.79
N ASP A 342 -4.21 -30.36 -1.99
CA ASP A 342 -4.02 -31.24 -3.14
C ASP A 342 -2.74 -30.90 -3.92
N LEU A 343 -1.64 -31.54 -3.51
CA LEU A 343 -0.36 -31.49 -4.24
C LEU A 343 -0.43 -32.21 -5.61
N ASN A 344 -1.36 -33.15 -5.80
CA ASN A 344 -1.50 -33.88 -7.05
C ASN A 344 -2.20 -33.03 -8.12
N GLY A 345 -3.29 -32.35 -7.78
CA GLY A 345 -3.94 -31.35 -8.62
C GLY A 345 -3.02 -30.19 -8.96
N LEU A 346 -2.18 -29.72 -8.02
CA LEU A 346 -1.13 -28.73 -8.31
C LEU A 346 -0.11 -29.28 -9.34
N SER A 347 0.28 -30.55 -9.22
CA SER A 347 1.17 -31.20 -10.19
C SER A 347 0.51 -31.30 -11.57
N GLN A 348 -0.76 -31.72 -11.64
CA GLN A 348 -1.52 -31.76 -12.89
C GLN A 348 -1.70 -30.37 -13.51
N TYR A 349 -1.94 -29.33 -12.69
CA TYR A 349 -2.07 -27.94 -13.13
C TYR A 349 -0.82 -27.45 -13.87
N VAL A 350 0.37 -27.63 -13.29
CA VAL A 350 1.62 -27.15 -13.93
C VAL A 350 1.99 -27.93 -15.19
N HIS A 351 1.57 -29.20 -15.30
CA HIS A 351 1.77 -30.04 -16.50
C HIS A 351 0.70 -29.82 -17.60
N GLY A 352 -0.22 -28.86 -17.46
CA GLY A 352 -1.27 -28.60 -18.46
C GLY A 352 -2.49 -29.54 -18.40
N ASN A 353 -2.51 -30.47 -17.44
CA ASN A 353 -3.49 -31.57 -17.36
C ASN A 353 -4.72 -31.26 -16.49
N ASN A 354 -4.76 -30.11 -15.81
CA ASN A 354 -5.88 -29.72 -14.95
C ASN A 354 -5.99 -28.19 -14.83
N GLN A 355 -6.67 -27.55 -15.78
CA GLN A 355 -6.91 -26.10 -15.77
C GLN A 355 -7.89 -25.67 -14.66
N GLN A 356 -8.71 -26.59 -14.14
CA GLN A 356 -9.73 -26.27 -13.14
C GLN A 356 -9.19 -26.22 -11.70
N TYR A 357 -7.97 -26.72 -11.46
CA TYR A 357 -7.34 -26.70 -10.15
C TYR A 357 -7.25 -25.28 -9.59
N ARG A 358 -7.83 -25.10 -8.39
CA ARG A 358 -7.73 -23.88 -7.57
C ARG A 358 -6.67 -24.09 -6.51
N GLU A 359 -5.87 -23.07 -6.23
CA GLU A 359 -4.80 -23.14 -5.23
C GLU A 359 -5.37 -23.49 -3.83
N THR A 360 -5.03 -24.68 -3.32
CA THR A 360 -5.60 -25.22 -2.08
C THR A 360 -4.83 -24.83 -0.81
N GLY A 361 -3.95 -23.83 -0.85
CA GLY A 361 -3.02 -23.46 0.21
C GLY A 361 -1.63 -24.10 0.11
N ALA A 362 -1.33 -24.84 -0.97
CA ALA A 362 -0.05 -25.51 -1.19
C ALA A 362 1.15 -24.56 -1.13
N ALA A 363 1.06 -23.38 -1.75
CA ALA A 363 2.10 -22.37 -1.69
C ALA A 363 2.30 -21.83 -0.27
N GLN A 364 1.21 -21.61 0.49
CA GLN A 364 1.27 -21.19 1.90
C GLN A 364 1.91 -22.26 2.78
N ALA A 365 1.49 -23.53 2.62
CA ALA A 365 2.05 -24.68 3.29
C ALA A 365 3.55 -24.81 3.05
N MET A 366 4.02 -24.74 1.79
CA MET A 366 5.44 -24.81 1.46
C MET A 366 6.28 -23.68 2.09
N ASN A 367 5.75 -22.46 2.19
CA ASN A 367 6.43 -21.38 2.93
C ASN A 367 6.55 -21.71 4.43
N ILE A 368 5.51 -22.33 5.03
CA ILE A 368 5.53 -22.80 6.42
C ILE A 368 6.54 -23.94 6.62
N LEU A 369 6.63 -24.89 5.67
CA LEU A 369 7.58 -26.00 5.70
C LEU A 369 9.03 -25.50 5.61
N ILE A 370 9.34 -24.58 4.69
CA ILE A 370 10.66 -23.92 4.62
C ILE A 370 10.94 -23.17 5.93
N GLY A 371 9.94 -22.47 6.49
CA GLY A 371 10.03 -21.80 7.78
C GLY A 371 10.35 -22.75 8.95
N LYS A 372 9.86 -24.00 8.94
CA LYS A 372 10.26 -25.04 9.90
C LYS A 372 11.68 -25.54 9.61
N GLY A 373 12.02 -25.83 8.36
CA GLY A 373 13.36 -26.31 7.97
C GLY A 373 14.49 -25.39 8.41
N VAL A 374 14.30 -24.07 8.31
CA VAL A 374 15.26 -23.07 8.82
C VAL A 374 15.38 -23.12 10.35
N ARG A 375 14.27 -23.27 11.08
CA ARG A 375 14.28 -23.33 12.56
C ARG A 375 14.96 -24.61 13.05
N ASP A 376 14.62 -25.76 12.47
CA ASP A 376 15.22 -27.04 12.79
C ASP A 376 16.74 -27.02 12.50
N ASN A 377 17.17 -26.43 11.38
CA ASN A 377 18.58 -26.24 11.04
C ASN A 377 19.32 -25.29 11.99
N ASN A 378 18.68 -24.23 12.50
CA ASN A 378 19.28 -23.36 13.52
C ASN A 378 19.49 -24.12 14.84
N VAL A 379 18.54 -24.98 15.26
CA VAL A 379 18.67 -25.79 16.49
C VAL A 379 19.82 -26.79 16.38
N ASN A 380 19.99 -27.42 15.22
CA ASN A 380 21.02 -28.43 14.98
C ASN A 380 22.43 -27.86 14.74
N ASN A 381 22.60 -26.52 14.69
CA ASN A 381 23.83 -25.86 14.28
C ASN A 381 24.37 -24.96 15.40
N THR A 382 25.53 -25.31 15.96
CA THR A 382 26.18 -24.59 17.06
C THR A 382 26.73 -23.21 16.68
N ASN A 383 26.87 -22.90 15.39
CA ASN A 383 27.39 -21.60 14.93
C ASN A 383 26.28 -20.55 14.79
N ASN A 384 25.96 -19.90 15.92
CA ASN A 384 24.94 -18.84 16.04
C ASN A 384 25.07 -17.70 15.01
N ASN A 385 26.27 -17.43 14.45
CA ASN A 385 26.44 -16.39 13.43
C ASN A 385 25.79 -16.75 12.07
N THR A 386 25.49 -18.03 11.85
CA THR A 386 24.81 -18.54 10.66
C THR A 386 23.29 -18.67 10.81
N HIS A 387 22.75 -18.47 12.02
CA HIS A 387 21.32 -18.64 12.30
C HIS A 387 20.46 -17.64 11.55
N ALA A 388 19.62 -18.11 10.64
CA ALA A 388 18.71 -17.26 9.87
C ALA A 388 17.43 -16.97 10.66
N PHE A 389 17.01 -15.70 10.74
CA PHE A 389 15.79 -15.28 11.44
C PHE A 389 14.72 -14.75 10.48
N GLN A 390 13.47 -15.20 10.67
CA GLN A 390 12.34 -14.96 9.78
C GLN A 390 11.58 -13.67 10.14
N ILE A 391 11.25 -12.80 9.17
CA ILE A 391 10.48 -11.55 9.39
C ILE A 391 9.37 -11.34 8.34
N GLY A 392 8.14 -11.58 8.78
CA GLY A 392 7.04 -11.92 7.88
C GLY A 392 7.26 -13.30 7.28
N ASP A 393 6.31 -13.78 6.49
CA ASP A 393 6.25 -15.20 6.16
C ASP A 393 7.34 -15.62 5.14
N HIS A 394 7.84 -14.66 4.35
CA HIS A 394 8.68 -14.89 3.16
C HIS A 394 10.13 -14.39 3.24
N ARG A 395 10.65 -13.91 4.38
CA ARG A 395 12.01 -13.31 4.45
C ARG A 395 12.83 -13.82 5.62
N PHE A 396 14.08 -14.18 5.34
CA PHE A 396 15.01 -14.79 6.28
C PHE A 396 16.34 -14.02 6.26
N PHE A 397 16.81 -13.52 7.40
CA PHE A 397 18.01 -12.66 7.50
C PHE A 397 19.14 -13.37 8.26
N THR A 398 20.38 -13.19 7.81
CA THR A 398 21.57 -13.91 8.33
C THR A 398 22.59 -12.94 8.96
N PRO A 399 22.96 -13.11 10.25
CA PRO A 399 23.95 -12.25 10.92
C PRO A 399 25.32 -12.21 10.22
N SER A 400 25.70 -13.28 9.53
CA SER A 400 26.97 -13.43 8.79
C SER A 400 27.27 -12.36 7.73
N HIS A 401 26.24 -11.69 7.17
CA HIS A 401 26.41 -10.79 6.02
C HIS A 401 25.85 -9.40 6.34
N PHE A 402 26.62 -8.61 7.08
CA PHE A 402 26.26 -7.25 7.47
C PHE A 402 27.29 -6.19 7.05
N ARG A 403 26.90 -4.91 7.12
CA ARG A 403 27.77 -3.74 6.97
C ARG A 403 27.35 -2.67 8.00
N LEU A 404 28.29 -2.10 8.72
CA LEU A 404 28.06 -0.94 9.58
C LEU A 404 27.57 0.24 8.72
N LEU A 405 26.45 0.86 9.12
CA LEU A 405 25.92 2.06 8.48
C LEU A 405 26.48 3.32 9.16
N PRO A 406 26.72 4.42 8.42
CA PRO A 406 27.30 5.64 9.00
C PRO A 406 26.54 6.22 10.20
N SER A 407 27.29 6.47 11.27
CA SER A 407 26.97 7.41 12.37
C SER A 407 25.75 7.16 13.28
N HIS A 408 24.98 6.07 13.14
CA HIS A 408 23.70 5.92 13.88
C HIS A 408 23.42 4.54 14.52
N MET A 409 24.47 3.81 14.95
CA MET A 409 24.36 2.47 15.57
C MET A 409 23.53 1.42 14.80
N MET A 410 23.26 1.65 13.50
CA MET A 410 22.57 0.71 12.61
C MET A 410 23.60 -0.20 11.90
N VAL A 411 23.18 -1.43 11.57
CA VAL A 411 23.84 -2.23 10.54
C VAL A 411 22.87 -2.55 9.41
N ALA A 412 23.35 -2.50 8.17
CA ALA A 412 22.65 -3.11 7.04
C ALA A 412 22.93 -4.61 7.07
N ILE A 413 21.89 -5.44 7.04
CA ILE A 413 21.97 -6.91 7.07
C ILE A 413 21.36 -7.49 5.80
N ARG A 414 21.99 -8.53 5.25
CA ARG A 414 21.46 -9.27 4.09
C ARG A 414 20.52 -10.38 4.55
N GLY A 415 19.56 -10.67 3.70
CA GLY A 415 18.68 -11.82 3.84
C GLY A 415 18.19 -12.29 2.48
N PHE A 416 17.26 -13.24 2.52
CA PHE A 416 16.74 -13.94 1.36
C PHE A 416 15.21 -13.93 1.44
N PHE A 417 14.58 -13.57 0.33
CA PHE A 417 13.17 -13.73 0.09
C PHE A 417 12.92 -15.08 -0.55
N SER A 418 11.89 -15.80 -0.13
CA SER A 418 11.40 -17.03 -0.75
C SER A 418 9.90 -16.95 -1.07
N SER A 419 9.48 -17.47 -2.23
CA SER A 419 8.05 -17.68 -2.52
C SER A 419 7.85 -18.82 -3.52
N ILE A 420 6.81 -19.62 -3.31
CA ILE A 420 6.34 -20.61 -4.27
C ILE A 420 5.41 -19.96 -5.31
N ARG A 421 5.51 -20.38 -6.58
CA ARG A 421 4.55 -20.11 -7.65
C ARG A 421 4.40 -21.34 -8.55
N PRO A 422 3.21 -21.63 -9.11
CA PRO A 422 3.11 -22.57 -10.23
C PRO A 422 3.76 -21.95 -11.49
N GLY A 423 4.30 -22.79 -12.36
CA GLY A 423 4.77 -22.39 -13.69
C GLY A 423 4.34 -23.40 -14.76
N ILE A 424 5.07 -23.43 -15.86
CA ILE A 424 4.89 -24.44 -16.91
C ILE A 424 5.80 -25.63 -16.61
N ASN A 425 5.25 -26.84 -16.65
CA ASN A 425 5.90 -28.13 -16.37
C ASN A 425 6.47 -28.32 -14.96
N CYS A 426 6.45 -27.31 -14.07
CA CYS A 426 6.98 -27.42 -12.72
C CYS A 426 6.40 -26.39 -11.74
N VAL A 427 6.50 -26.70 -10.45
CA VAL A 427 6.31 -25.73 -9.37
C VAL A 427 7.65 -25.03 -9.11
N LEU A 428 7.65 -23.70 -8.97
CA LEU A 428 8.85 -22.90 -8.73
C LEU A 428 8.97 -22.45 -7.28
N LEU A 429 10.18 -22.54 -6.75
CA LEU A 429 10.65 -21.70 -5.64
C LEU A 429 11.44 -20.52 -6.21
N ASN A 430 10.93 -19.30 -6.10
CA ASN A 430 11.70 -18.08 -6.32
C ASN A 430 12.53 -17.76 -5.07
N VAL A 431 13.85 -17.59 -5.21
CA VAL A 431 14.73 -17.08 -4.13
C VAL A 431 15.48 -15.84 -4.60
N ASN A 432 15.36 -14.71 -3.89
CA ASN A 432 16.07 -13.46 -4.23
C ASN A 432 16.72 -12.84 -2.98
N THR A 433 17.82 -12.09 -3.14
CA THR A 433 18.38 -11.32 -2.02
C THR A 433 17.46 -10.17 -1.61
N VAL A 434 17.47 -9.87 -0.31
CA VAL A 434 16.90 -8.67 0.31
C VAL A 434 17.93 -8.05 1.26
N ALA A 435 17.75 -6.76 1.56
CA ALA A 435 18.54 -6.06 2.56
C ALA A 435 17.62 -5.25 3.48
N SER A 436 18.02 -5.07 4.73
CA SER A 436 17.32 -4.20 5.67
C SER A 436 18.30 -3.57 6.65
N ALA A 437 17.89 -2.50 7.34
CA ALA A 437 18.63 -1.99 8.50
C ALA A 437 18.11 -2.68 9.76
N VAL A 438 19.02 -3.08 10.64
CA VAL A 438 18.70 -3.57 11.99
C VAL A 438 19.46 -2.77 13.05
N TYR A 439 18.88 -2.71 14.24
CA TYR A 439 19.52 -2.12 15.42
C TYR A 439 20.70 -2.99 15.86
N ARG A 440 21.86 -2.38 16.15
CA ARG A 440 22.99 -3.03 16.82
C ARG A 440 22.69 -3.19 18.31
N GLN A 441 23.20 -4.26 18.92
CA GLN A 441 23.20 -4.42 20.37
C GLN A 441 24.11 -3.35 21.02
N ALA A 442 23.51 -2.48 21.85
CA ALA A 442 24.15 -1.40 22.60
C ALA A 442 23.20 -0.89 23.71
N THR A 443 23.70 -0.12 24.67
CA THR A 443 22.84 0.52 25.69
C THR A 443 21.92 1.57 25.06
N VAL A 444 20.74 1.78 25.65
CA VAL A 444 19.81 2.83 25.23
C VAL A 444 20.46 4.21 25.40
N ALA A 445 21.35 4.39 26.38
CA ALA A 445 22.14 5.60 26.55
C ALA A 445 23.04 5.88 25.33
N LYS A 446 23.71 4.87 24.76
CA LYS A 446 24.51 5.05 23.54
C LYS A 446 23.64 5.45 22.34
N TYR A 447 22.41 4.93 22.27
CA TYR A 447 21.42 5.33 21.26
C TYR A 447 20.87 6.75 21.44
N ILE A 448 20.92 7.30 22.65
CA ILE A 448 20.55 8.70 22.94
C ILE A 448 21.73 9.64 22.63
N GLN A 449 22.98 9.22 22.91
CA GLN A 449 24.21 9.97 22.67
C GLN A 449 24.59 10.04 21.17
N ASP A 450 24.53 8.91 20.47
CA ASP A 450 24.81 8.79 19.02
C ASP A 450 23.54 9.01 18.16
N GLY A 451 22.45 9.46 18.77
CA GLY A 451 21.13 9.57 18.15
C GLY A 451 20.89 10.92 17.46
N PRO A 452 19.93 10.97 16.51
CA PRO A 452 19.47 12.25 15.97
C PRO A 452 18.92 13.13 17.09
N GLY A 453 19.31 14.41 17.12
CA GLY A 453 18.86 15.36 18.13
C GLY A 453 19.64 15.35 19.45
N TYR A 454 20.84 14.75 19.51
CA TYR A 454 21.78 15.00 20.60
C TYR A 454 22.63 16.26 20.34
N PRO A 455 22.86 17.14 21.34
CA PRO A 455 22.12 17.26 22.60
C PRO A 455 20.70 17.83 22.37
N GLY A 456 19.69 17.34 23.10
CA GLY A 456 18.29 17.77 22.93
C GLY A 456 17.24 16.64 22.76
N PHE A 457 17.61 15.38 22.90
CA PHE A 457 16.71 14.23 22.73
C PHE A 457 15.40 14.31 23.55
N TYR A 458 15.43 14.96 24.72
CA TYR A 458 14.28 15.12 25.63
C TYR A 458 13.18 16.04 25.09
N THR A 459 13.50 17.04 24.26
CA THR A 459 12.49 17.84 23.52
C THR A 459 12.20 17.29 22.12
N ASN A 460 13.12 16.51 21.54
CA ASN A 460 12.96 15.96 20.19
C ASN A 460 12.08 14.70 20.18
N THR A 461 10.77 14.88 20.00
CA THR A 461 9.80 13.78 19.92
C THR A 461 10.09 12.81 18.78
N ASP A 462 10.64 13.27 17.65
CA ASP A 462 10.98 12.38 16.52
C ASP A 462 12.22 11.52 16.80
N ALA A 463 13.18 12.02 17.58
CA ALA A 463 14.28 11.22 18.15
C ALA A 463 13.74 10.11 19.06
N GLN A 464 12.87 10.46 20.02
CA GLN A 464 12.23 9.49 20.93
C GLN A 464 11.45 8.40 20.16
N LYS A 465 10.67 8.82 19.16
CA LYS A 465 9.92 7.92 18.26
C LYS A 465 10.80 6.94 17.47
N HIS A 466 12.13 7.11 17.40
CA HIS A 466 13.05 6.11 16.82
C HIS A 466 13.38 4.94 17.76
N LEU A 467 13.15 5.11 19.08
CA LEU A 467 13.43 4.08 20.10
C LEU A 467 12.16 3.49 20.72
N ILE A 468 11.04 4.21 20.70
CA ILE A 468 9.73 3.70 21.14
C ILE A 468 9.32 2.47 20.29
N ARG A 469 8.77 1.44 20.94
CA ARG A 469 8.47 0.08 20.46
C ARG A 469 9.69 -0.85 20.25
N LEU A 470 10.92 -0.45 20.60
CA LEU A 470 12.04 -1.40 20.65
C LEU A 470 11.97 -2.29 21.89
N ARG A 471 12.37 -3.55 21.72
CA ARG A 471 12.62 -4.45 22.85
C ARG A 471 14.01 -4.24 23.41
N VAL A 472 14.10 -4.25 24.73
CA VAL A 472 15.32 -4.02 25.51
C VAL A 472 15.47 -5.08 26.60
N ARG A 473 16.71 -5.34 27.00
CA ARG A 473 17.12 -6.24 28.08
C ARG A 473 17.60 -5.44 29.29
N ILE A 474 17.09 -5.77 30.48
CA ILE A 474 17.56 -5.22 31.76
C ILE A 474 18.88 -5.90 32.16
N LEU A 475 19.92 -5.10 32.38
CA LEU A 475 21.30 -5.58 32.59
C LEU A 475 21.64 -5.96 34.04
N TYR A 476 20.93 -5.46 35.04
CA TYR A 476 21.18 -5.72 36.46
C TYR A 476 20.17 -6.72 37.06
N ASN A 477 20.48 -7.30 38.23
CA ASN A 477 19.57 -8.18 38.96
C ASN A 477 18.65 -7.34 39.88
N ARG A 478 17.32 -7.56 39.79
CA ARG A 478 16.30 -6.87 40.60
C ARG A 478 15.78 -7.73 41.75
N ASN A 479 16.26 -8.96 41.95
CA ASN A 479 15.96 -9.76 43.14
C ASN A 479 16.46 -9.03 44.39
N LYS A 480 15.56 -8.79 45.34
CA LYS A 480 15.88 -8.25 46.67
C LYS A 480 15.94 -9.40 47.70
N PRO A 481 16.66 -9.24 48.82
CA PRO A 481 16.63 -10.22 49.90
C PRO A 481 15.19 -10.53 50.33
N GLY A 482 14.84 -11.81 50.43
CA GLY A 482 13.50 -12.28 50.80
C GLY A 482 12.43 -12.27 49.69
N GLU A 483 12.76 -11.89 48.45
CA GLU A 483 11.78 -11.79 47.36
C GLU A 483 11.74 -13.06 46.48
N THR A 484 10.56 -13.68 46.36
CA THR A 484 10.37 -15.02 45.75
C THR A 484 10.09 -15.02 44.24
N ASP A 485 9.77 -13.87 43.63
CA ASP A 485 9.61 -13.74 42.18
C ASP A 485 10.98 -13.88 41.48
N MET A 486 11.32 -15.11 41.12
CA MET A 486 12.48 -15.43 40.28
C MET A 486 12.19 -15.19 38.79
N TRP A 487 10.91 -15.19 38.37
CA TRP A 487 10.53 -15.03 36.97
C TRP A 487 10.92 -13.67 36.43
N LYS A 488 10.82 -12.59 37.22
CA LYS A 488 11.19 -11.24 36.76
C LYS A 488 12.61 -11.15 36.21
N ASP A 489 13.59 -11.89 36.75
CA ASP A 489 15.00 -11.86 36.34
C ASP A 489 15.45 -13.05 35.49
N SER A 490 14.50 -13.89 35.04
CA SER A 490 14.67 -14.81 33.91
C SER A 490 15.06 -14.07 32.61
N ALA A 491 15.49 -14.83 31.59
CA ALA A 491 15.82 -14.26 30.27
C ALA A 491 14.63 -13.48 29.67
N GLU A 492 13.42 -14.02 29.79
CA GLU A 492 12.17 -13.42 29.32
C GLU A 492 11.72 -12.26 30.22
N GLY A 493 11.80 -12.42 31.54
CA GLY A 493 11.40 -11.41 32.53
C GLY A 493 12.26 -10.15 32.47
N ARG A 494 13.52 -10.26 32.02
CA ARG A 494 14.42 -9.14 31.71
C ARG A 494 14.06 -8.38 30.44
N ILE A 495 13.26 -8.97 29.54
CA ILE A 495 12.87 -8.31 28.29
C ILE A 495 11.68 -7.38 28.55
N LYS A 496 11.81 -6.14 28.06
CA LYS A 496 10.80 -5.08 28.11
C LYS A 496 10.68 -4.40 26.76
N THR A 497 9.65 -3.57 26.57
CA THR A 497 9.47 -2.78 25.35
C THR A 497 9.42 -1.30 25.70
N ILE A 498 10.18 -0.45 25.02
CA ILE A 498 10.17 1.00 25.25
C ILE A 498 8.80 1.56 24.84
N THR A 499 8.17 2.30 25.76
CA THR A 499 6.86 2.94 25.59
C THR A 499 6.96 4.46 25.51
N GLY A 500 7.94 5.05 26.18
CA GLY A 500 8.18 6.49 26.25
C GLY A 500 9.48 6.83 26.98
N PHE A 501 9.69 8.11 27.26
CA PHE A 501 10.83 8.67 27.99
C PHE A 501 10.33 9.72 28.97
N SER A 502 11.10 10.04 30.01
CA SER A 502 10.79 11.15 30.92
C SER A 502 11.11 12.50 30.28
N HIS A 503 10.45 13.55 30.76
CA HIS A 503 10.77 14.94 30.40
C HIS A 503 12.04 15.42 31.13
N ASP A 504 12.15 15.08 32.42
CA ASP A 504 13.26 15.42 33.29
C ASP A 504 14.31 14.30 33.39
N ASP A 505 15.43 14.62 34.04
CA ASP A 505 16.44 13.66 34.49
C ASP A 505 15.93 12.72 35.60
N ALA A 506 16.69 11.67 35.92
CA ALA A 506 16.34 10.68 36.94
C ALA A 506 16.47 11.20 38.39
N GLU A 507 17.12 12.35 38.61
CA GLU A 507 17.18 13.00 39.93
C GLU A 507 15.83 13.63 40.29
N LYS A 508 15.07 14.10 39.28
CA LYS A 508 13.73 14.71 39.41
C LYS A 508 12.57 13.85 38.93
N THR A 509 12.78 12.86 38.06
CA THR A 509 11.71 11.97 37.59
C THR A 509 11.27 11.09 38.76
N GLU A 510 10.06 11.29 39.26
CA GLU A 510 9.51 10.53 40.40
C GLU A 510 8.49 9.46 39.98
N PHE A 511 8.27 8.51 40.88
CA PHE A 511 7.17 7.54 40.83
C PHE A 511 6.78 7.11 42.25
N GLN A 512 5.58 6.54 42.39
CA GLN A 512 5.14 5.97 43.67
C GLN A 512 5.72 4.56 43.88
N ASP A 513 6.34 4.34 45.04
CA ASP A 513 6.86 3.03 45.44
C ASP A 513 5.77 2.05 45.92
N ARG A 514 6.15 0.86 46.42
CA ARG A 514 5.18 -0.15 46.93
C ARG A 514 4.43 0.29 48.19
N ALA A 515 4.90 1.32 48.90
CA ALA A 515 4.23 1.93 50.06
C ALA A 515 3.47 3.22 49.69
N GLY A 516 3.52 3.64 48.41
CA GLY A 516 2.85 4.83 47.90
C GLY A 516 3.66 6.12 47.99
N ASN A 517 4.89 6.07 48.52
CA ASN A 517 5.76 7.24 48.66
C ASN A 517 6.25 7.70 47.28
N SER A 518 6.28 9.01 47.04
CA SER A 518 6.98 9.55 45.86
C SER A 518 8.50 9.44 46.06
N VAL A 519 9.20 8.87 45.09
CA VAL A 519 10.65 8.74 45.12
C VAL A 519 11.24 8.93 43.72
N SER A 520 12.35 9.65 43.60
CA SER A 520 13.03 9.81 42.32
C SER A 520 13.69 8.52 41.85
N VAL A 521 13.65 8.28 40.53
CA VAL A 521 14.17 7.06 39.89
C VAL A 521 15.65 6.84 40.25
N TRP A 522 16.45 7.90 40.33
CA TRP A 522 17.85 7.83 40.74
C TRP A 522 18.03 7.36 42.19
N ASN A 523 17.30 7.94 43.14
CA ASN A 523 17.40 7.56 44.54
C ASN A 523 16.92 6.12 44.77
N HIS A 524 15.77 5.75 44.19
CA HIS A 524 15.30 4.36 44.24
C HIS A 524 16.33 3.40 43.63
N PHE A 525 16.86 3.71 42.44
CA PHE A 525 17.83 2.83 41.77
C PHE A 525 19.09 2.61 42.62
N ARG A 526 19.69 3.69 43.13
CA ARG A 526 20.92 3.66 43.94
C ARG A 526 20.73 2.89 45.25
N MET A 527 19.57 3.01 45.90
CA MET A 527 19.29 2.32 47.17
C MET A 527 18.84 0.87 46.98
N ALA A 528 18.07 0.58 45.93
CA ALA A 528 17.48 -0.76 45.72
C ALA A 528 18.36 -1.72 44.93
N TYR A 529 19.29 -1.21 44.11
CA TYR A 529 20.13 -2.02 43.22
C TYR A 529 21.63 -1.58 43.21
N PRO A 530 22.30 -1.43 44.37
CA PRO A 530 23.72 -1.07 44.42
C PRO A 530 24.64 -2.05 43.66
N GLN A 531 24.21 -3.31 43.50
CA GLN A 531 24.88 -4.35 42.70
C GLN A 531 24.77 -4.18 41.17
N ALA A 532 24.16 -3.10 40.67
CA ALA A 532 23.94 -2.91 39.24
C ALA A 532 25.23 -2.62 38.47
N VAL A 533 25.27 -3.03 37.19
CA VAL A 533 26.47 -2.93 36.35
C VAL A 533 26.90 -1.47 36.20
N ASN A 534 28.15 -1.16 36.53
CA ASN A 534 28.73 0.19 36.52
C ASN A 534 28.05 1.22 37.46
N ALA A 535 27.24 0.81 38.46
CA ALA A 535 26.45 1.71 39.30
C ALA A 535 27.23 2.89 39.91
N ALA A 536 28.48 2.65 40.35
CA ALA A 536 29.35 3.69 40.92
C ALA A 536 29.81 4.77 39.93
N GLY A 537 29.75 4.51 38.62
CA GLY A 537 30.09 5.47 37.56
C GLY A 537 28.89 6.20 36.96
N LEU A 538 27.66 5.76 37.27
CA LEU A 538 26.44 6.40 36.77
C LEU A 538 26.18 7.74 37.49
N ARG A 539 25.39 8.59 36.84
CA ARG A 539 24.83 9.81 37.43
C ARG A 539 23.34 9.90 37.09
N GLY A 540 22.55 10.48 37.98
CA GLY A 540 21.11 10.63 37.79
C GLY A 540 20.73 11.71 36.77
N LYS A 541 21.68 12.54 36.32
CA LYS A 541 21.57 13.48 35.19
C LYS A 541 21.45 12.80 33.80
N GLN A 542 20.54 11.83 33.69
CA GLN A 542 20.12 11.15 32.47
C GLN A 542 18.60 11.00 32.48
N ILE A 543 17.95 11.09 31.32
CA ILE A 543 16.50 10.83 31.21
C ILE A 543 16.18 9.36 31.48
N CYS A 544 14.98 9.07 31.96
CA CYS A 544 14.48 7.72 32.19
C CYS A 544 13.77 7.15 30.95
N VAL A 545 13.78 5.83 30.82
CA VAL A 545 13.05 5.07 29.80
C VAL A 545 11.81 4.44 30.41
N ASN A 546 10.61 4.71 29.89
CA ASN A 546 9.39 4.03 30.32
C ASN A 546 9.21 2.72 29.53
N THR A 547 8.78 1.66 30.23
CA THR A 547 8.52 0.33 29.65
C THR A 547 7.10 -0.19 29.87
N ARG A 548 6.23 0.61 30.49
CA ARG A 548 4.81 0.30 30.73
C ARG A 548 3.96 1.56 30.45
N GLY A 549 2.65 1.51 30.61
CA GLY A 549 1.74 2.58 30.15
C GLY A 549 2.16 3.98 30.62
N ASN A 550 2.22 4.92 29.67
CA ASN A 550 2.52 6.34 29.93
C ASN A 550 1.21 7.17 29.98
N ASP A 551 0.21 6.62 30.68
CA ASP A 551 -1.12 7.21 30.87
C ASP A 551 -1.07 8.20 32.04
N PRO A 552 -1.25 9.52 31.82
CA PRO A 552 -1.20 10.53 32.88
C PRO A 552 -2.29 10.34 33.95
N THR A 553 -3.38 9.65 33.62
CA THR A 553 -4.47 9.34 34.58
C THR A 553 -4.13 8.13 35.46
N LYS A 554 -3.08 7.35 35.11
CA LYS A 554 -2.67 6.13 35.82
C LYS A 554 -1.15 6.10 36.05
N PRO A 555 -0.55 7.11 36.73
CA PRO A 555 0.90 7.22 36.90
C PRO A 555 1.53 6.02 37.63
N ARG A 556 0.76 5.31 38.47
CA ARG A 556 1.14 4.03 39.11
C ARG A 556 1.46 2.89 38.11
N LEU A 557 1.17 3.07 36.82
CA LEU A 557 1.51 2.12 35.76
C LEU A 557 2.81 2.44 35.02
N ALA A 558 3.45 3.58 35.27
CA ALA A 558 4.77 3.90 34.68
C ALA A 558 5.85 2.95 35.24
N CYS A 559 6.81 2.56 34.41
CA CYS A 559 7.89 1.65 34.81
C CYS A 559 9.23 2.13 34.22
N TRP A 560 9.90 2.96 35.02
CA TRP A 560 11.10 3.72 34.66
C TRP A 560 12.40 2.93 34.87
N PHE A 561 13.33 3.08 33.92
CA PHE A 561 14.68 2.52 33.98
C PHE A 561 15.72 3.54 33.50
N LEU A 562 16.95 3.44 34.02
CA LEU A 562 18.08 4.20 33.50
C LEU A 562 18.50 3.66 32.11
N PRO A 563 18.66 4.49 31.07
CA PRO A 563 19.04 4.05 29.72
C PRO A 563 20.43 3.40 29.62
N ASP A 564 21.34 3.63 30.58
CA ASP A 564 22.60 2.87 30.69
C ASP A 564 22.38 1.40 31.11
N GLN A 565 21.29 1.12 31.82
CA GLN A 565 20.94 -0.20 32.38
C GLN A 565 20.01 -1.03 31.47
N LEU A 566 19.67 -0.49 30.30
CA LEU A 566 18.89 -1.13 29.27
C LEU A 566 19.73 -1.30 28.00
N GLU A 567 19.72 -2.50 27.43
CA GLU A 567 20.38 -2.81 26.18
C GLU A 567 19.35 -3.13 25.09
N VAL A 568 19.50 -2.55 23.90
CA VAL A 568 18.63 -2.85 22.75
C VAL A 568 18.92 -4.26 22.23
N LEU A 569 17.89 -5.10 22.14
CA LEU A 569 18.02 -6.47 21.62
C LEU A 569 18.41 -6.50 20.14
N ASP A 570 19.14 -7.54 19.76
CA ASP A 570 19.54 -7.82 18.39
C ASP A 570 18.36 -8.23 17.48
N LYS A 571 18.64 -8.43 16.18
CA LYS A 571 17.70 -8.93 15.15
C LYS A 571 16.43 -8.07 14.95
N GLN A 572 16.36 -6.87 15.52
CA GLN A 572 15.24 -5.94 15.34
C GLN A 572 15.41 -5.09 14.07
N ILE A 573 14.48 -5.20 13.10
CA ILE A 573 14.48 -4.37 11.88
C ILE A 573 14.01 -2.94 12.15
N TYR A 574 14.72 -1.97 11.58
CA TYR A 574 14.32 -0.57 11.48
C TYR A 574 13.17 -0.40 10.49
N ARG A 575 11.99 0.01 10.98
CA ARG A 575 10.73 0.06 10.20
C ARG A 575 10.37 1.45 9.64
N ARG A 576 11.33 2.39 9.58
CA ARG A 576 11.11 3.79 9.14
C ARG A 576 12.04 4.14 7.96
N THR A 577 11.93 5.35 7.43
CA THR A 577 12.84 5.84 6.39
C THR A 577 14.18 6.27 7.02
N LEU A 578 15.29 5.81 6.44
CA LEU A 578 16.64 6.05 6.97
C LEU A 578 17.08 7.53 6.89
N ASP A 579 16.48 8.31 5.99
CA ASP A 579 16.73 9.75 5.83
C ASP A 579 16.33 10.59 7.04
N ARG A 580 15.56 10.03 7.99
CA ARG A 580 15.21 10.66 9.27
C ARG A 580 16.28 10.53 10.35
N LEU A 581 17.15 9.51 10.27
CA LEU A 581 18.27 9.37 11.21
C LEU A 581 19.40 10.34 10.82
N GLY A 582 19.78 10.36 9.54
CA GLY A 582 20.81 11.28 9.05
C GLY A 582 21.16 11.12 7.57
N PRO A 583 21.97 12.06 7.03
CA PRO A 583 22.42 12.01 5.63
C PRO A 583 23.30 10.80 5.34
N GLY A 584 23.37 10.38 4.07
CA GLY A 584 24.23 9.28 3.59
C GLY A 584 23.79 7.86 3.98
N LEU A 585 22.95 7.68 5.00
CA LEU A 585 22.44 6.36 5.41
C LEU A 585 21.68 5.63 4.30
N THR A 586 20.83 6.35 3.57
CA THR A 586 20.08 5.82 2.43
C THR A 586 21.02 5.37 1.31
N ASP A 587 22.06 6.15 1.02
CA ASP A 587 23.03 5.86 -0.05
C ASP A 587 23.95 4.68 0.33
N ALA A 588 24.34 4.58 1.61
CA ALA A 588 25.05 3.44 2.15
C ALA A 588 24.20 2.14 2.09
N MET A 589 22.90 2.24 2.38
CA MET A 589 21.95 1.12 2.22
C MET A 589 21.77 0.72 0.75
N ILE A 590 21.60 1.68 -0.16
CA ILE A 590 21.52 1.41 -1.62
C ILE A 590 22.80 0.74 -2.10
N THR A 591 23.97 1.22 -1.67
CA THR A 591 25.28 0.64 -2.01
C THR A 591 25.43 -0.79 -1.48
N PHE A 592 24.91 -1.09 -0.28
CA PHE A 592 24.92 -2.45 0.26
C PHE A 592 23.93 -3.38 -0.44
N ALA A 593 22.73 -2.90 -0.78
CA ALA A 593 21.70 -3.69 -1.44
C ALA A 593 22.02 -3.99 -2.92
N SER A 594 22.70 -3.08 -3.61
CA SER A 594 22.91 -3.15 -5.06
C SER A 594 24.02 -4.13 -5.47
N GLN A 595 23.64 -5.38 -5.75
CA GLN A 595 24.55 -6.38 -6.32
C GLN A 595 24.40 -6.50 -7.85
N PRO A 596 25.51 -6.60 -8.62
CA PRO A 596 25.45 -6.95 -10.03
C PRO A 596 24.90 -8.39 -10.22
N PRO A 597 24.43 -8.76 -11.42
CA PRO A 597 23.75 -10.03 -11.68
C PRO A 597 24.48 -11.26 -11.14
N GLU A 598 25.75 -11.45 -11.50
CA GLU A 598 26.52 -12.61 -11.05
C GLU A 598 26.78 -12.58 -9.54
N GLY A 599 27.02 -11.40 -8.96
CA GLY A 599 27.16 -11.24 -7.51
C GLY A 599 25.89 -11.63 -6.76
N ASN A 600 24.71 -11.26 -7.27
CA ASN A 600 23.41 -11.64 -6.72
C ASN A 600 23.16 -13.16 -6.88
N ARG A 601 23.41 -13.72 -8.06
CA ARG A 601 23.31 -15.16 -8.35
C ARG A 601 24.16 -16.00 -7.40
N THR A 602 25.45 -15.68 -7.29
CA THR A 602 26.40 -16.35 -6.38
C THR A 602 25.98 -16.20 -4.92
N THR A 603 25.45 -15.04 -4.52
CA THR A 603 24.95 -14.83 -3.14
C THR A 603 23.71 -15.70 -2.84
N ILE A 604 22.81 -15.89 -3.80
CA ILE A 604 21.64 -16.76 -3.63
C ILE A 604 22.07 -18.23 -3.51
N ILE A 605 22.98 -18.70 -4.37
CA ILE A 605 23.43 -20.10 -4.35
C ILE A 605 24.27 -20.39 -3.09
N ASN A 606 25.32 -19.60 -2.83
CA ASN A 606 26.32 -19.92 -1.82
C ASN A 606 25.92 -19.51 -0.38
N HIS A 607 24.92 -18.63 -0.23
CA HIS A 607 24.47 -18.12 1.07
C HIS A 607 22.95 -18.19 1.25
N GLY A 608 22.17 -18.01 0.19
CA GLY A 608 20.70 -18.06 0.25
C GLY A 608 20.13 -19.46 0.45
N LEU A 609 20.55 -20.44 -0.35
CA LEU A 609 20.12 -21.82 -0.18
C LEU A 609 20.53 -22.40 1.20
N PRO A 610 21.75 -22.17 1.72
CA PRO A 610 22.08 -22.53 3.11
C PRO A 610 21.26 -21.79 4.17
N ALA A 611 20.99 -20.49 4.00
CA ALA A 611 20.15 -19.72 4.93
C ALA A 611 18.69 -20.17 4.97
N LEU A 612 18.21 -20.79 3.90
CA LEU A 612 16.89 -21.44 3.80
C LEU A 612 16.93 -22.94 4.18
N ALA A 613 18.08 -23.44 4.64
CA ALA A 613 18.37 -24.86 4.89
C ALA A 613 18.23 -25.79 3.66
N LEU A 614 18.11 -25.24 2.45
CA LEU A 614 17.92 -25.99 1.19
C LEU A 614 19.22 -26.58 0.62
N SER A 615 20.38 -26.16 1.13
CA SER A 615 21.68 -26.78 0.82
C SER A 615 22.66 -26.66 1.99
N GLY A 616 22.98 -27.79 2.63
CA GLY A 616 23.94 -27.89 3.73
C GLY A 616 24.00 -29.33 4.23
N GLN A 617 25.15 -29.76 4.76
CA GLN A 617 25.40 -31.14 5.25
C GLN A 617 24.94 -32.29 4.31
N GLY A 618 24.82 -32.04 3.00
CA GLY A 618 24.51 -33.05 1.98
C GLY A 618 23.04 -33.47 1.87
N GLN A 619 22.11 -32.94 2.67
CA GLN A 619 20.68 -33.32 2.61
C GLN A 619 19.74 -32.11 2.65
N GLN A 620 18.49 -32.32 2.19
CA GLN A 620 17.41 -31.33 2.32
C GLN A 620 16.77 -31.41 3.72
N PRO A 621 16.03 -30.38 4.16
CA PRO A 621 15.32 -30.41 5.44
C PRO A 621 14.37 -31.60 5.53
N GLN A 622 14.49 -32.40 6.59
CA GLN A 622 13.67 -33.60 6.82
C GLN A 622 12.16 -33.30 6.74
N VAL A 623 11.75 -32.08 7.10
CA VAL A 623 10.37 -31.58 6.97
C VAL A 623 9.86 -31.55 5.51
N LEU A 624 10.72 -31.27 4.53
CA LEU A 624 10.38 -31.33 3.10
C LEU A 624 10.34 -32.79 2.62
N THR A 625 11.37 -33.58 2.96
CA THR A 625 11.45 -35.00 2.61
C THR A 625 10.24 -35.81 3.12
N ARG A 626 9.81 -35.59 4.38
CA ARG A 626 8.63 -36.23 4.97
C ARG A 626 7.30 -35.78 4.37
N SER A 627 7.21 -34.52 3.90
CA SER A 627 6.02 -33.99 3.22
C SER A 627 5.97 -34.33 1.72
N GLY A 628 6.93 -35.11 1.20
CA GLY A 628 6.97 -35.54 -0.20
C GLY A 628 7.45 -34.44 -1.17
N ILE A 629 8.18 -33.45 -0.66
CA ILE A 629 8.62 -32.27 -1.43
C ILE A 629 10.15 -32.26 -1.51
N SER A 630 10.69 -31.99 -2.70
CA SER A 630 12.13 -31.75 -2.87
C SER A 630 12.39 -30.55 -3.78
N VAL A 631 13.41 -29.77 -3.44
CA VAL A 631 13.78 -28.53 -4.14
C VAL A 631 15.12 -28.73 -4.86
N ALA A 632 15.22 -28.31 -6.12
CA ALA A 632 16.48 -28.34 -6.86
C ALA A 632 17.48 -27.31 -6.29
N THR A 633 18.77 -27.64 -6.24
CA THR A 633 19.84 -26.71 -5.81
C THR A 633 20.41 -25.88 -6.97
N GLN A 634 20.06 -26.19 -8.21
CA GLN A 634 20.46 -25.44 -9.40
C GLN A 634 19.36 -24.47 -9.83
N MET A 635 19.77 -23.25 -10.19
CA MET A 635 18.87 -22.25 -10.79
C MET A 635 18.40 -22.70 -12.18
N LEU A 636 17.12 -22.51 -12.47
CA LEU A 636 16.53 -22.83 -13.77
C LEU A 636 17.15 -22.00 -14.90
N THR A 637 17.33 -22.66 -16.04
CA THR A 637 17.79 -22.04 -17.29
C THR A 637 16.65 -22.09 -18.30
N VAL A 638 16.07 -20.93 -18.61
CA VAL A 638 14.87 -20.77 -19.43
C VAL A 638 15.23 -20.26 -20.84
N PRO A 639 14.49 -20.66 -21.90
CA PRO A 639 14.67 -20.12 -23.24
C PRO A 639 14.23 -18.65 -23.31
N VAL A 640 14.85 -17.88 -24.21
CA VAL A 640 14.50 -16.47 -24.45
C VAL A 640 14.35 -16.13 -25.92
N ARG A 641 13.38 -15.26 -26.20
CA ARG A 641 13.35 -14.45 -27.41
C ARG A 641 14.02 -13.12 -27.13
N ARG A 642 14.85 -12.64 -28.06
CA ARG A 642 15.43 -11.29 -28.02
C ARG A 642 14.80 -10.45 -29.12
N ILE A 643 14.00 -9.48 -28.71
CA ILE A 643 13.43 -8.47 -29.59
C ILE A 643 14.55 -7.57 -30.11
N GLN A 644 14.53 -7.28 -31.41
CA GLN A 644 15.47 -6.32 -32.00
C GLN A 644 15.15 -4.90 -31.54
N PHE A 645 16.16 -4.05 -31.42
CA PHE A 645 15.92 -2.68 -30.96
C PHE A 645 15.29 -1.84 -32.08
N PRO A 646 14.22 -1.06 -31.81
CA PRO A 646 13.63 -0.20 -32.82
C PRO A 646 14.56 0.96 -33.19
N GLY A 647 14.46 1.39 -34.45
CA GLY A 647 15.07 2.64 -34.92
C GLY A 647 14.31 3.86 -34.38
N ILE A 648 15.04 4.87 -33.92
CA ILE A 648 14.46 6.12 -33.41
C ILE A 648 14.26 7.11 -34.57
N ARG A 649 13.12 7.79 -34.56
CA ARG A 649 12.72 8.75 -35.60
C ARG A 649 12.75 10.18 -35.04
N TRP A 650 13.64 10.98 -35.62
CA TRP A 650 13.84 12.40 -35.41
C TRP A 650 13.38 13.20 -36.65
N LYS A 651 13.22 14.52 -36.52
CA LYS A 651 12.82 15.39 -37.64
C LYS A 651 13.87 15.46 -38.76
N ASN A 652 15.16 15.33 -38.43
CA ASN A 652 16.27 15.34 -39.38
C ASN A 652 16.95 13.98 -39.60
N ASN A 653 16.43 12.90 -38.98
CA ASN A 653 16.94 11.54 -39.16
C ASN A 653 15.81 10.52 -38.87
N PRO A 654 15.23 9.89 -39.89
CA PRO A 654 14.04 9.05 -39.72
C PRO A 654 14.33 7.63 -39.21
N ASN A 655 15.60 7.20 -39.15
CA ASN A 655 16.00 5.85 -38.75
C ASN A 655 17.37 5.86 -38.05
N ASP A 656 17.40 6.39 -36.83
CA ASP A 656 18.58 6.46 -35.99
C ASP A 656 18.75 5.14 -35.20
N PRO A 657 19.82 4.35 -35.44
CA PRO A 657 19.98 3.04 -34.84
C PRO A 657 20.29 3.14 -33.34
N THR A 658 19.54 2.41 -32.52
CA THR A 658 19.79 2.33 -31.08
C THR A 658 20.85 1.28 -30.76
N LYS A 659 21.68 1.54 -29.74
CA LYS A 659 22.67 0.59 -29.23
C LYS A 659 22.44 0.37 -27.74
N ASP A 660 22.39 -0.89 -27.31
CA ASP A 660 22.13 -1.29 -25.92
C ASP A 660 20.86 -0.65 -25.32
N ALA A 661 19.83 -0.46 -26.16
CA ALA A 661 18.61 0.30 -25.89
C ALA A 661 18.83 1.78 -25.48
N LYS A 662 19.86 2.41 -26.04
CA LYS A 662 20.23 3.83 -25.86
C LYS A 662 20.38 4.53 -27.20
N TRP A 663 20.16 5.84 -27.19
CA TRP A 663 20.35 6.77 -28.30
C TRP A 663 20.89 8.13 -27.78
N SER A 664 21.10 9.09 -28.67
CA SER A 664 21.64 10.42 -28.33
C SER A 664 20.88 11.52 -29.05
N THR A 665 20.65 12.64 -28.37
CA THR A 665 20.15 13.89 -28.96
C THR A 665 21.21 14.65 -29.76
N GLN A 666 22.49 14.26 -29.73
CA GLN A 666 23.56 14.98 -30.42
C GLN A 666 23.36 15.00 -31.94
N GLY A 667 23.27 16.21 -32.52
CA GLY A 667 23.04 16.42 -33.96
C GLY A 667 21.62 16.11 -34.44
N LYS A 668 20.68 15.80 -33.54
CA LYS A 668 19.29 15.45 -33.87
C LYS A 668 18.36 16.64 -33.71
N HIS A 669 17.30 16.74 -34.50
CA HIS A 669 16.21 17.69 -34.30
C HIS A 669 14.97 16.98 -33.72
N PHE A 670 14.34 17.58 -32.72
CA PHE A 670 13.11 17.03 -32.13
C PHE A 670 12.02 16.88 -33.20
N PHE A 671 11.25 15.80 -33.08
CA PHE A 671 10.26 15.35 -34.05
C PHE A 671 9.32 16.49 -34.48
N ASN A 672 8.84 17.28 -33.53
CA ASN A 672 8.35 18.62 -33.80
C ASN A 672 8.68 19.63 -32.68
N THR A 673 8.55 20.92 -33.00
CA THR A 673 8.85 22.05 -32.09
C THR A 673 7.83 23.19 -32.25
N ASP A 674 6.66 22.90 -32.81
CA ASP A 674 5.74 23.88 -33.41
C ASP A 674 4.96 24.69 -32.35
N LYS A 675 4.76 24.14 -31.14
CA LYS A 675 4.26 24.90 -29.99
C LYS A 675 5.44 25.61 -29.31
N LEU A 676 5.57 26.91 -29.60
CA LEU A 676 6.60 27.78 -29.02
C LEU A 676 6.17 28.38 -27.67
N MET A 677 7.16 28.79 -26.88
CA MET A 677 6.96 29.53 -25.63
C MET A 677 6.81 31.03 -25.92
N THR A 678 5.78 31.67 -25.36
CA THR A 678 5.54 33.12 -25.46
C THR A 678 5.76 33.82 -24.12
N GLY A 679 6.56 34.88 -24.08
CA GLY A 679 6.84 35.68 -22.88
C GLY A 679 8.19 35.38 -22.21
N PRO A 680 8.62 36.20 -21.23
CA PRO A 680 9.94 36.10 -20.62
C PRO A 680 10.11 34.85 -19.75
N ILE A 681 11.37 34.43 -19.56
CA ILE A 681 11.75 33.37 -18.61
C ILE A 681 12.12 34.00 -17.28
N ILE A 682 11.54 33.47 -16.20
CA ILE A 682 11.85 33.90 -14.83
C ILE A 682 12.53 32.74 -14.10
N PHE A 683 13.78 32.95 -13.73
CA PHE A 683 14.48 32.08 -12.79
C PHE A 683 14.03 32.41 -11.37
N CYS A 684 13.67 31.37 -10.62
CA CYS A 684 13.25 31.45 -9.24
C CYS A 684 14.27 30.71 -8.38
N THR A 685 14.63 31.24 -7.22
CA THR A 685 15.55 30.57 -6.30
C THR A 685 15.22 30.86 -4.84
N SER A 686 15.77 30.08 -3.91
CA SER A 686 15.75 30.38 -2.49
C SER A 686 16.92 31.27 -2.07
N THR A 687 16.80 31.93 -0.90
CA THR A 687 17.86 32.76 -0.30
C THR A 687 19.12 31.98 0.09
N ASP A 688 19.08 30.65 0.09
CA ASP A 688 20.14 29.73 0.51
C ASP A 688 20.72 28.92 -0.67
N MET A 689 20.92 29.58 -1.83
CA MET A 689 21.74 29.05 -2.93
C MET A 689 23.15 28.70 -2.46
N THR A 690 23.78 27.70 -3.09
CA THR A 690 25.20 27.39 -2.82
C THR A 690 26.12 28.36 -3.56
N ASN A 691 25.85 28.69 -4.83
CA ASN A 691 26.69 29.59 -5.64
C ASN A 691 25.86 30.72 -6.27
N PRO A 692 25.36 31.71 -5.48
CA PRO A 692 24.56 32.82 -6.02
C PRO A 692 25.30 33.64 -7.09
N ALA A 693 26.65 33.72 -7.02
CA ALA A 693 27.49 34.38 -8.01
C ALA A 693 27.44 33.72 -9.42
N TRP A 694 26.98 32.48 -9.55
CA TRP A 694 26.89 31.76 -10.82
C TRP A 694 25.48 31.81 -11.46
N ALA A 695 24.54 32.56 -10.86
CA ALA A 695 23.17 32.71 -11.35
C ALA A 695 23.10 33.14 -12.83
N GLY A 696 23.92 34.13 -13.22
CA GLY A 696 24.02 34.59 -14.61
C GLY A 696 24.54 33.51 -15.57
N ASP A 697 25.50 32.68 -15.13
CA ASP A 697 26.00 31.57 -15.94
C ASP A 697 24.92 30.51 -16.13
N TYR A 698 24.14 30.19 -15.09
CA TYR A 698 23.01 29.26 -15.21
C TYR A 698 21.97 29.75 -16.22
N MET A 699 21.70 31.06 -16.28
CA MET A 699 20.80 31.67 -17.27
C MET A 699 21.35 31.58 -18.70
N VAL A 700 22.65 31.86 -18.90
CA VAL A 700 23.32 31.78 -20.21
C VAL A 700 23.41 30.34 -20.72
N ASN A 701 23.80 29.39 -19.86
CA ASN A 701 23.83 27.97 -20.17
C ASN A 701 22.44 27.46 -20.56
N PHE A 702 21.38 27.87 -19.84
CA PHE A 702 20.01 27.50 -20.15
C PHE A 702 19.47 28.17 -21.41
N LYS A 703 19.91 29.39 -21.77
CA LYS A 703 19.60 29.98 -23.09
C LYS A 703 20.10 29.09 -24.22
N GLY A 704 21.26 28.44 -24.06
CA GLY A 704 21.76 27.43 -24.98
C GLY A 704 20.83 26.22 -25.16
N ALA A 705 20.01 25.86 -24.16
CA ALA A 705 19.04 24.77 -24.28
C ALA A 705 17.95 25.05 -25.34
N PHE A 706 17.65 26.32 -25.62
CA PHE A 706 16.68 26.73 -26.65
C PHE A 706 17.27 26.73 -28.07
N THR A 707 18.58 26.56 -28.23
CA THR A 707 19.23 26.37 -29.54
C THR A 707 19.67 24.93 -29.77
N LEU A 708 19.44 24.04 -28.79
CA LEU A 708 19.59 22.60 -28.99
C LEU A 708 18.36 22.03 -29.72
N ASN A 709 18.62 20.97 -30.49
CA ASN A 709 17.60 20.05 -31.02
C ASN A 709 16.48 20.68 -31.87
N GLY A 710 16.72 21.82 -32.51
CA GLY A 710 15.74 22.45 -33.41
C GLY A 710 14.57 23.12 -32.69
N ILE A 711 14.69 23.39 -31.39
CA ILE A 711 13.84 24.40 -30.72
C ILE A 711 14.15 25.75 -31.37
N VAL A 712 13.11 26.56 -31.63
CA VAL A 712 13.28 27.95 -32.05
C VAL A 712 13.35 28.83 -30.81
N SER A 713 14.47 29.54 -30.63
CA SER A 713 14.68 30.51 -29.55
C SER A 713 13.76 31.73 -29.73
N PRO A 714 12.80 32.00 -28.82
CA PRO A 714 11.82 33.09 -28.97
C PRO A 714 12.36 34.45 -28.43
N PHE A 715 13.68 34.63 -28.40
CA PHE A 715 14.30 35.68 -27.58
C PHE A 715 14.49 37.03 -28.27
N ALA A 716 13.59 37.96 -27.95
CA ALA A 716 13.87 39.40 -27.97
C ALA A 716 14.09 40.00 -26.55
N ILE A 717 13.97 39.20 -25.47
CA ILE A 717 13.99 39.66 -24.07
C ILE A 717 14.89 38.75 -23.22
N SER A 718 15.76 39.33 -22.39
CA SER A 718 16.63 38.59 -21.47
C SER A 718 15.85 37.85 -20.36
N PRO A 719 16.27 36.65 -19.92
CA PRO A 719 15.75 36.03 -18.71
C PRO A 719 15.99 36.92 -17.48
N THR A 720 15.13 36.82 -16.46
CA THR A 720 15.26 37.56 -15.20
C THR A 720 15.40 36.62 -14.00
N TRP A 721 15.95 37.13 -12.89
CA TRP A 721 16.19 36.37 -11.67
C TRP A 721 15.30 36.86 -10.51
N LEU A 722 14.77 35.95 -9.71
CA LEU A 722 13.87 36.21 -8.59
C LEU A 722 14.25 35.35 -7.38
N THR A 723 14.67 36.00 -6.30
CA THR A 723 14.87 35.35 -5.00
C THR A 723 13.55 35.30 -4.23
N ILE A 724 13.22 34.13 -3.68
CA ILE A 724 11.98 33.85 -2.94
C ILE A 724 12.35 33.57 -1.47
N ASN A 725 11.80 34.41 -0.59
CA ASN A 725 11.91 34.30 0.86
C ASN A 725 10.68 33.59 1.48
N GLN A 726 9.47 33.87 1.00
CA GLN A 726 8.21 33.27 1.45
C GLN A 726 7.80 32.10 0.53
N TRP A 727 7.55 30.93 1.12
CA TRP A 727 7.38 29.66 0.42
C TRP A 727 6.04 28.96 0.69
N ASP A 728 5.13 29.60 1.43
CA ASP A 728 3.73 29.17 1.48
C ASP A 728 3.03 29.46 0.14
N VAL A 729 1.98 28.69 -0.17
CA VAL A 729 1.30 28.73 -1.47
C VAL A 729 0.70 30.11 -1.77
N THR A 730 0.17 30.80 -0.76
CA THR A 730 -0.53 32.07 -0.92
C THR A 730 0.43 33.20 -1.26
N ASN A 731 1.48 33.40 -0.45
CA ASN A 731 2.49 34.43 -0.71
C ASN A 731 3.31 34.11 -1.95
N LEU A 732 3.61 32.84 -2.23
CA LEU A 732 4.30 32.43 -3.45
C LEU A 732 3.45 32.72 -4.70
N HIS A 733 2.14 32.49 -4.66
CA HIS A 733 1.22 32.90 -5.73
C HIS A 733 1.25 34.42 -5.94
N THR A 734 1.12 35.22 -4.89
CA THR A 734 1.21 36.69 -4.97
C THR A 734 2.54 37.15 -5.57
N HIS A 735 3.66 36.54 -5.17
CA HIS A 735 4.98 36.85 -5.71
C HIS A 735 5.11 36.50 -7.20
N LEU A 736 4.66 35.32 -7.64
CA LEU A 736 4.80 34.89 -9.04
C LEU A 736 3.77 35.55 -9.97
N ASN A 737 2.59 35.95 -9.48
CA ASN A 737 1.53 36.61 -10.25
C ASN A 737 1.62 38.15 -10.27
N ALA A 738 2.66 38.75 -9.69
CA ALA A 738 2.85 40.20 -9.69
C ALA A 738 2.88 40.79 -11.14
N PRO A 739 2.51 42.07 -11.36
CA PRO A 739 2.35 42.64 -12.70
C PRO A 739 3.55 42.49 -13.64
N ALA A 740 4.77 42.58 -13.13
CA ALA A 740 6.01 42.38 -13.88
C ALA A 740 6.30 40.90 -14.26
N ARG A 741 5.50 39.95 -13.76
CA ARG A 741 5.79 38.50 -13.81
C ARG A 741 4.61 37.64 -14.30
N ARG A 742 3.36 38.09 -14.17
CA ARG A 742 2.15 37.42 -14.70
C ARG A 742 2.24 37.00 -16.18
N ASN A 743 3.00 37.75 -16.98
CA ASN A 743 3.20 37.51 -18.41
C ASN A 743 4.33 36.51 -18.74
N ALA A 744 4.99 35.91 -17.75
CA ALA A 744 6.05 34.91 -17.97
C ALA A 744 5.62 33.75 -18.87
N GLY A 745 6.53 33.31 -19.74
CA GLY A 745 6.36 32.11 -20.58
C GLY A 745 6.83 30.82 -19.90
N LEU A 746 7.83 30.93 -19.02
CA LEU A 746 8.42 29.81 -18.28
C LEU A 746 8.95 30.26 -16.92
N PHE A 747 8.68 29.49 -15.87
CA PHE A 747 9.37 29.60 -14.58
C PHE A 747 10.42 28.50 -14.41
N VAL A 748 11.64 28.85 -13.99
CA VAL A 748 12.73 27.90 -13.76
C VAL A 748 13.16 27.97 -12.30
N LEU A 749 12.69 27.04 -11.47
CA LEU A 749 13.10 26.97 -10.07
C LEU A 749 14.46 26.29 -9.92
N VAL A 750 15.41 26.97 -9.29
CA VAL A 750 16.69 26.40 -8.82
C VAL A 750 16.62 26.19 -7.31
N LEU A 751 16.98 25.00 -6.85
CA LEU A 751 17.12 24.65 -5.43
C LEU A 751 18.53 24.10 -5.20
N PRO A 752 19.18 24.36 -4.04
CA PRO A 752 20.55 23.91 -3.81
C PRO A 752 20.66 22.38 -3.74
N THR A 753 19.77 21.72 -3.00
CA THR A 753 19.80 20.28 -2.68
C THR A 753 18.43 19.61 -2.88
N GLN A 754 18.30 18.35 -2.43
CA GLN A 754 17.03 17.59 -2.38
C GLN A 754 16.58 17.21 -0.95
N ASP A 755 17.00 17.98 0.06
CA ASP A 755 16.58 17.80 1.46
C ASP A 755 15.07 18.03 1.68
N ALA A 756 14.57 17.78 2.89
CA ALA A 756 13.15 17.91 3.21
C ALA A 756 12.58 19.33 2.99
N LYS A 757 13.36 20.37 3.32
CA LYS A 757 12.99 21.79 3.14
C LYS A 757 12.84 22.12 1.65
N ASN A 758 13.80 21.71 0.84
CA ASN A 758 13.78 21.89 -0.61
C ASN A 758 12.70 21.04 -1.29
N ARG A 759 12.36 19.85 -0.75
CA ARG A 759 11.18 19.06 -1.18
C ARG A 759 9.83 19.74 -0.87
N GLN A 760 9.74 20.53 0.21
CA GLN A 760 8.55 21.36 0.50
C GLN A 760 8.46 22.56 -0.46
N ARG A 761 9.57 23.29 -0.65
CA ARG A 761 9.66 24.41 -1.62
C ARG A 761 9.24 24.00 -3.04
N HIS A 762 9.71 22.83 -3.49
CA HIS A 762 9.31 22.25 -4.78
C HIS A 762 7.80 22.01 -4.88
N ALA A 763 7.16 21.52 -3.81
CA ALA A 763 5.73 21.25 -3.80
C ALA A 763 4.90 22.54 -3.86
N ALA A 764 5.23 23.54 -3.04
CA ALA A 764 4.55 24.84 -3.06
C ALA A 764 4.66 25.53 -4.43
N PHE A 765 5.85 25.51 -5.05
CA PHE A 765 6.06 26.00 -6.40
C PHE A 765 5.21 25.25 -7.44
N ARG A 766 5.05 23.93 -7.31
CA ARG A 766 4.18 23.12 -8.19
C ARG A 766 2.70 23.41 -7.98
N GLN A 767 2.24 23.55 -6.73
CA GLN A 767 0.87 23.94 -6.40
C GLN A 767 0.53 25.30 -7.04
N VAL A 768 1.39 26.31 -6.88
CA VAL A 768 1.17 27.64 -7.49
C VAL A 768 1.23 27.59 -9.02
N VAL A 769 2.30 27.05 -9.59
CA VAL A 769 2.58 27.19 -11.02
C VAL A 769 1.75 26.25 -11.90
N ASP A 770 1.52 25.02 -11.44
CA ASP A 770 0.71 24.03 -12.18
C ASP A 770 -0.80 24.24 -11.96
N GLN A 771 -1.25 24.52 -10.72
CA GLN A 771 -2.67 24.67 -10.42
C GLN A 771 -3.18 26.09 -10.64
N MET A 772 -2.57 27.10 -10.01
CA MET A 772 -3.13 28.46 -9.98
C MET A 772 -2.80 29.26 -11.25
N LEU A 773 -1.54 29.24 -11.70
CA LEU A 773 -1.09 30.11 -12.80
C LEU A 773 -1.28 29.51 -14.20
N GLY A 774 -1.20 28.17 -14.33
CA GLY A 774 -1.24 27.49 -15.62
C GLY A 774 -0.06 27.87 -16.53
N LYS A 775 1.16 27.88 -15.98
CA LYS A 775 2.37 28.37 -16.66
C LYS A 775 3.45 27.27 -16.74
N PRO A 776 4.06 27.02 -17.92
CA PRO A 776 5.15 26.05 -18.04
C PRO A 776 6.26 26.31 -17.01
N SER A 777 6.91 25.24 -16.55
CA SER A 777 8.03 25.37 -15.60
C SER A 777 8.98 24.19 -15.57
N LEU A 778 10.23 24.45 -15.21
CA LEU A 778 11.27 23.46 -14.88
C LEU A 778 11.75 23.64 -13.44
N VAL A 779 12.39 22.59 -12.89
CA VAL A 779 12.98 22.60 -11.54
C VAL A 779 14.35 21.94 -11.62
N PHE A 780 15.39 22.63 -11.19
CA PHE A 780 16.78 22.18 -11.15
C PHE A 780 17.26 22.01 -9.71
N CYS A 781 18.15 21.05 -9.50
CA CYS A 781 18.91 20.91 -8.26
C CYS A 781 20.37 21.29 -8.55
N GLU A 782 20.88 22.34 -7.91
CA GLU A 782 22.22 22.89 -8.12
C GLU A 782 23.30 21.80 -7.97
N ALA A 783 23.26 21.06 -6.85
CA ALA A 783 24.18 19.95 -6.60
C ALA A 783 24.14 18.84 -7.69
N ARG A 784 22.97 18.52 -8.26
CA ARG A 784 22.86 17.54 -9.37
C ARG A 784 23.31 18.11 -10.71
N MET A 785 23.10 19.40 -10.94
CA MET A 785 23.53 20.09 -12.17
C MET A 785 25.06 20.16 -12.21
N LEU A 786 25.69 20.65 -11.15
CA LEU A 786 27.15 20.71 -11.02
C LEU A 786 27.76 19.30 -10.99
N GLY A 787 27.15 18.34 -10.27
CA GLY A 787 27.57 16.94 -10.26
C GLY A 787 27.44 16.19 -11.59
N SER A 788 26.85 16.80 -12.63
CA SER A 788 26.83 16.26 -13.99
C SER A 788 28.01 16.70 -14.87
N MET A 789 28.80 17.69 -14.41
CA MET A 789 30.06 18.08 -15.05
C MET A 789 31.15 17.05 -14.78
N LYS A 790 32.25 17.06 -15.57
CA LYS A 790 33.39 16.16 -15.32
C LYS A 790 34.02 16.47 -13.95
N THR A 791 34.57 15.46 -13.28
CA THR A 791 35.15 15.61 -11.93
C THR A 791 36.25 16.69 -11.84
N SER A 792 37.02 16.91 -12.91
CA SER A 792 38.00 17.99 -13.04
C SER A 792 37.40 19.40 -13.14
N GLU A 793 36.17 19.50 -13.63
CA GLU A 793 35.41 20.75 -13.87
C GLU A 793 34.50 21.08 -12.67
N GLN A 794 34.15 20.10 -11.81
CA GLN A 794 33.19 20.24 -10.70
C GLN A 794 33.55 21.28 -9.61
N ARG A 795 34.80 21.74 -9.55
CA ARG A 795 35.24 22.83 -8.64
C ARG A 795 35.42 24.19 -9.35
N GLN A 796 35.06 24.28 -10.62
CA GLN A 796 35.24 25.46 -11.47
C GLN A 796 33.89 26.12 -11.77
N ARG A 797 33.92 27.39 -12.16
CA ARG A 797 32.73 28.12 -12.63
C ARG A 797 32.18 27.44 -13.91
N PRO A 798 30.88 27.12 -13.98
CA PRO A 798 30.33 26.30 -15.06
C PRO A 798 30.37 27.02 -16.42
N SER A 799 30.82 26.31 -17.45
CA SER A 799 30.88 26.83 -18.83
C SER A 799 29.77 26.25 -19.70
N ASN A 800 29.42 26.94 -20.79
CA ASN A 800 28.46 26.46 -21.79
C ASN A 800 28.77 25.04 -22.31
N LYS A 801 30.04 24.60 -22.31
CA LYS A 801 30.42 23.24 -22.73
C LYS A 801 30.18 22.20 -21.64
N SER A 802 30.37 22.53 -20.36
CA SER A 802 30.29 21.55 -19.26
C SER A 802 28.86 21.18 -18.85
N LEU A 803 27.86 22.04 -19.10
CA LEU A 803 26.44 21.76 -18.78
C LEU A 803 25.57 21.29 -19.95
N ILE A 804 26.08 21.19 -21.20
CA ILE A 804 25.30 20.70 -22.36
C ILE A 804 24.55 19.38 -22.09
N PRO A 805 25.15 18.33 -21.49
CA PRO A 805 24.44 17.07 -21.22
C PRO A 805 23.25 17.24 -20.27
N TYR A 806 23.36 18.13 -19.27
CA TYR A 806 22.26 18.46 -18.38
C TYR A 806 21.18 19.28 -19.10
N MET A 807 21.60 20.27 -19.91
CA MET A 807 20.68 21.15 -20.63
C MET A 807 19.91 20.44 -21.74
N ALA A 808 20.50 19.47 -22.45
CA ALA A 808 19.81 18.65 -23.45
C ALA A 808 18.65 17.83 -22.83
N ASN A 809 18.89 17.20 -21.68
CA ASN A 809 17.83 16.47 -20.95
C ASN A 809 16.70 17.39 -20.45
N ASN A 810 16.99 18.68 -20.22
CA ASN A 810 15.97 19.68 -19.85
C ASN A 810 15.27 20.29 -21.07
N ALA A 811 15.93 20.40 -22.22
CA ALA A 811 15.31 20.77 -23.49
C ALA A 811 14.24 19.75 -23.91
N MET A 812 14.53 18.44 -23.76
CA MET A 812 13.55 17.38 -23.95
C MET A 812 12.29 17.57 -23.10
N LYS A 813 12.46 17.84 -21.79
CA LYS A 813 11.32 18.11 -20.89
C LYS A 813 10.55 19.37 -21.28
N LEU A 814 11.25 20.44 -21.64
CA LEU A 814 10.64 21.69 -22.03
C LEU A 814 9.74 21.53 -23.27
N ASN A 815 10.23 20.89 -24.33
CA ASN A 815 9.49 20.69 -25.57
C ASN A 815 8.19 19.89 -25.35
N VAL A 816 8.27 18.84 -24.52
CA VAL A 816 7.12 18.00 -24.11
C VAL A 816 6.12 18.78 -23.22
N ARG A 817 6.62 19.64 -22.31
CA ARG A 817 5.80 20.52 -21.48
C ARG A 817 5.10 21.63 -22.27
N LEU A 818 5.64 22.04 -23.42
CA LEU A 818 4.98 22.95 -24.38
C LEU A 818 3.91 22.23 -25.23
N GLY A 819 3.97 20.89 -25.29
CA GLY A 819 2.98 20.05 -25.97
C GLY A 819 3.44 19.44 -27.30
N ASN A 820 4.74 19.47 -27.58
CA ASN A 820 5.41 18.87 -28.74
C ASN A 820 5.96 17.47 -28.43
N ILE A 821 6.55 16.81 -29.43
CA ILE A 821 7.12 15.46 -29.40
C ILE A 821 8.63 15.54 -29.67
N ASN A 822 9.44 14.84 -28.88
CA ASN A 822 10.90 14.82 -29.05
C ASN A 822 11.38 13.81 -30.09
N HIS A 823 10.87 12.59 -30.02
CA HIS A 823 11.21 11.50 -30.92
C HIS A 823 10.04 10.50 -30.97
N SER A 824 9.99 9.72 -32.04
CA SER A 824 9.14 8.52 -32.13
C SER A 824 10.03 7.32 -32.53
N VAL A 825 9.43 6.20 -32.90
CA VAL A 825 10.11 5.04 -33.52
C VAL A 825 9.83 4.99 -35.03
N ALA A 826 10.53 4.12 -35.76
CA ALA A 826 10.20 3.79 -37.13
C ALA A 826 8.77 3.19 -37.23
N LYS A 827 7.95 3.70 -38.17
CA LYS A 827 6.50 3.45 -38.21
C LYS A 827 6.08 1.97 -38.27
N HIS A 828 6.90 1.09 -38.86
CA HIS A 828 6.54 -0.32 -39.00
C HIS A 828 6.41 -1.03 -37.64
N HIS A 829 7.15 -0.62 -36.60
CA HIS A 829 6.98 -1.16 -35.24
C HIS A 829 5.66 -0.75 -34.55
N LEU A 830 4.94 0.22 -35.11
CA LEU A 830 3.63 0.69 -34.64
C LEU A 830 2.47 0.19 -35.52
N SER A 831 2.77 -0.55 -36.60
CA SER A 831 1.77 -0.99 -37.59
C SER A 831 0.62 -1.79 -36.98
N PHE A 832 0.89 -2.59 -35.94
CA PHE A 832 -0.09 -3.35 -35.15
C PHE A 832 -1.24 -2.50 -34.57
N LEU A 833 -1.00 -1.21 -34.31
CA LEU A 833 -1.99 -0.24 -33.82
C LEU A 833 -2.82 0.43 -34.93
N SER A 834 -2.52 0.12 -36.19
CA SER A 834 -3.31 0.50 -37.37
C SER A 834 -4.04 -0.71 -37.97
N ARG A 835 -5.13 -0.46 -38.70
CA ARG A 835 -5.89 -1.45 -39.46
C ARG A 835 -6.14 -0.88 -40.85
N ASN A 836 -5.83 -1.63 -41.91
CA ASN A 836 -5.93 -1.19 -43.31
C ASN A 836 -5.23 0.17 -43.58
N GLY A 837 -4.05 0.38 -42.96
CA GLY A 837 -3.29 1.63 -43.04
C GLY A 837 -3.82 2.79 -42.17
N VAL A 838 -4.92 2.61 -41.45
CA VAL A 838 -5.56 3.63 -40.62
C VAL A 838 -5.25 3.39 -39.13
N CYS A 839 -4.69 4.39 -38.46
CA CYS A 839 -4.57 4.41 -37.00
C CYS A 839 -5.97 4.51 -36.35
N ASP A 840 -6.41 3.45 -35.68
CA ASP A 840 -7.74 3.31 -35.08
C ASP A 840 -7.70 2.89 -33.59
N THR A 841 -6.50 2.81 -33.00
CA THR A 841 -6.28 2.34 -31.63
C THR A 841 -5.92 3.47 -30.66
N LEU A 842 -6.69 3.61 -29.58
CA LEU A 842 -6.35 4.42 -28.41
C LEU A 842 -5.52 3.59 -27.43
N VAL A 843 -4.29 4.02 -27.13
CA VAL A 843 -3.46 3.40 -26.10
C VAL A 843 -3.67 4.13 -24.77
N LEU A 844 -4.09 3.40 -23.75
CA LEU A 844 -4.33 3.88 -22.39
C LEU A 844 -3.27 3.36 -21.41
N GLY A 845 -2.96 4.16 -20.39
CA GLY A 845 -2.14 3.76 -19.25
C GLY A 845 -2.78 4.22 -17.93
N ALA A 846 -2.74 3.41 -16.89
CA ALA A 846 -3.27 3.78 -15.57
C ALA A 846 -2.42 3.25 -14.39
N ASP A 847 -2.41 4.00 -13.29
CA ASP A 847 -1.73 3.67 -12.03
C ASP A 847 -2.52 4.26 -10.83
N LEU A 848 -2.20 3.80 -9.62
CA LEU A 848 -2.75 4.28 -8.35
C LEU A 848 -1.62 4.64 -7.39
N ILE A 849 -1.80 5.71 -6.62
CA ILE A 849 -0.94 6.04 -5.48
C ILE A 849 -1.74 6.12 -4.18
N HIS A 850 -1.33 5.32 -3.20
CA HIS A 850 -1.95 5.24 -1.88
C HIS A 850 -1.18 6.06 -0.82
N PRO A 851 -1.86 6.58 0.21
CA PRO A 851 -1.21 7.23 1.34
C PRO A 851 -0.29 6.27 2.10
N LYS A 852 0.78 6.83 2.68
CA LYS A 852 1.74 6.08 3.52
C LYS A 852 1.18 5.89 4.93
N SER A 853 1.79 5.02 5.72
CA SER A 853 1.43 4.78 7.13
C SER A 853 1.69 5.97 8.08
N ASN A 854 2.13 7.11 7.56
CA ASN A 854 2.28 8.39 8.27
C ASN A 854 1.48 9.54 7.63
N SER A 855 0.76 9.28 6.54
CA SER A 855 -0.16 10.24 5.92
C SER A 855 -1.43 10.34 6.76
N ALA A 856 -2.08 11.51 6.77
CA ALA A 856 -3.33 11.77 7.49
C ALA A 856 -4.35 10.65 7.27
N ASP A 857 -5.11 10.25 8.28
CA ASP A 857 -5.98 9.06 8.20
C ASP A 857 -6.97 9.13 7.03
N TYR A 858 -7.56 10.31 6.84
CA TYR A 858 -8.47 10.69 5.75
C TYR A 858 -7.80 11.01 4.39
N CYS A 859 -6.49 10.85 4.24
CA CYS A 859 -5.77 11.12 2.99
C CYS A 859 -6.26 10.15 1.88
N PRO A 860 -6.56 10.62 0.65
CA PRO A 860 -7.18 9.80 -0.39
C PRO A 860 -6.16 8.96 -1.16
N SER A 861 -6.63 7.91 -1.82
CA SER A 861 -5.88 7.34 -2.96
C SER A 861 -6.08 8.25 -4.17
N ILE A 862 -5.09 8.34 -5.06
CA ILE A 862 -5.21 9.08 -6.31
C ILE A 862 -5.02 8.12 -7.49
N ALA A 863 -6.00 8.10 -8.38
CA ALA A 863 -5.96 7.41 -9.67
C ALA A 863 -5.50 8.36 -10.78
N ALA A 864 -4.72 7.83 -11.73
CA ALA A 864 -4.38 8.52 -12.96
C ALA A 864 -4.70 7.64 -14.17
N VAL A 865 -5.23 8.25 -15.22
CA VAL A 865 -5.38 7.64 -16.55
C VAL A 865 -4.77 8.56 -17.59
N VAL A 866 -3.91 8.04 -18.45
CA VAL A 866 -3.39 8.71 -19.63
C VAL A 866 -3.90 8.04 -20.90
N GLY A 867 -4.04 8.80 -21.99
CA GLY A 867 -4.38 8.28 -23.31
C GLY A 867 -3.57 8.94 -24.43
N SER A 868 -3.16 8.16 -25.42
CA SER A 868 -2.49 8.66 -26.64
C SER A 868 -3.43 9.53 -27.47
N VAL A 869 -2.88 10.51 -28.21
CA VAL A 869 -3.68 11.34 -29.13
C VAL A 869 -3.19 11.36 -30.57
N ASP A 870 -1.99 10.84 -30.87
CA ASP A 870 -1.35 10.89 -32.19
C ASP A 870 -0.88 9.53 -32.71
N ASP A 871 -0.87 9.36 -34.03
CA ASP A 871 -0.43 8.16 -34.76
C ASP A 871 1.05 7.79 -34.55
N ASP A 872 1.87 8.74 -34.11
CA ASP A 872 3.29 8.51 -33.81
C ASP A 872 3.51 8.10 -32.34
N TYR A 873 2.42 8.02 -31.56
CA TYR A 873 2.33 7.71 -30.13
C TYR A 873 3.33 8.49 -29.26
N GLY A 874 3.64 9.73 -29.69
CA GLY A 874 4.60 10.61 -29.02
C GLY A 874 3.97 11.44 -27.90
N LYS A 875 2.65 11.63 -27.89
CA LYS A 875 1.92 12.49 -26.96
C LYS A 875 0.78 11.74 -26.26
N PHE A 876 0.82 11.79 -24.93
CA PHE A 876 -0.23 11.25 -24.05
C PHE A 876 -0.83 12.37 -23.22
N LEU A 877 -2.16 12.43 -23.10
CA LEU A 877 -2.84 13.41 -22.25
C LEU A 877 -3.45 12.73 -21.03
N GLY A 878 -3.37 13.39 -19.88
CA GLY A 878 -3.77 12.82 -18.58
C GLY A 878 -5.10 13.30 -18.01
N SER A 879 -5.68 12.46 -17.16
CA SER A 879 -6.72 12.75 -16.18
C SER A 879 -6.30 12.18 -14.81
N VAL A 880 -6.78 12.78 -13.72
CA VAL A 880 -6.67 12.19 -12.36
C VAL A 880 -7.96 12.37 -11.56
N ARG A 881 -8.15 11.49 -10.57
CA ARG A 881 -9.26 11.56 -9.61
C ARG A 881 -8.82 11.13 -8.21
N ARG A 882 -9.48 11.65 -7.17
CA ARG A 882 -9.39 11.15 -5.80
C ARG A 882 -10.37 9.99 -5.60
N GLN A 883 -10.00 9.02 -4.78
CA GLN A 883 -10.87 7.92 -4.36
C GLN A 883 -10.54 7.46 -2.93
N PRO A 884 -11.36 6.61 -2.29
CA PRO A 884 -11.15 6.17 -0.92
C PRO A 884 -9.76 5.58 -0.65
N ARG A 885 -9.29 5.74 0.60
CA ARG A 885 -7.96 5.27 1.03
C ARG A 885 -7.84 3.76 0.91
N GLY A 886 -6.81 3.30 0.20
CA GLY A 886 -6.50 1.87 0.06
C GLY A 886 -7.39 1.09 -0.91
N SER A 887 -8.27 1.75 -1.68
CA SER A 887 -8.95 1.11 -2.80
C SER A 887 -7.95 0.90 -3.95
N GLU A 888 -7.47 -0.32 -4.10
CA GLU A 888 -6.49 -0.75 -5.11
C GLU A 888 -7.10 -0.92 -6.53
N ILE A 889 -8.43 -0.86 -6.63
CA ILE A 889 -9.20 -0.78 -7.88
C ILE A 889 -9.59 0.67 -8.13
N ILE A 890 -9.43 1.15 -9.37
CA ILE A 890 -9.90 2.49 -9.78
C ILE A 890 -11.43 2.49 -9.73
N ASP A 891 -12.02 3.45 -9.03
CA ASP A 891 -13.48 3.57 -8.92
C ASP A 891 -14.14 3.60 -10.32
N PRO A 892 -15.22 2.84 -10.58
CA PRO A 892 -15.82 2.73 -11.92
C PRO A 892 -16.27 4.06 -12.53
N GLN A 893 -16.75 5.01 -11.73
CA GLN A 893 -17.24 6.30 -12.23
C GLN A 893 -16.07 7.26 -12.51
N ASN A 894 -15.04 7.23 -11.66
CA ASN A 894 -13.76 7.88 -11.92
C ASN A 894 -13.11 7.32 -13.21
N MET A 895 -13.06 5.99 -13.36
CA MET A 895 -12.51 5.34 -14.56
C MET A 895 -13.30 5.74 -15.82
N ARG A 896 -14.63 5.65 -15.77
CA ARG A 896 -15.51 6.04 -16.88
C ARG A 896 -15.29 7.49 -17.30
N THR A 897 -15.31 8.43 -16.35
CA THR A 897 -15.17 9.86 -16.66
C THR A 897 -13.77 10.20 -17.17
N MET A 898 -12.71 9.64 -16.61
CA MET A 898 -11.34 9.84 -17.09
C MET A 898 -11.15 9.28 -18.52
N VAL A 899 -11.63 8.07 -18.79
CA VAL A 899 -11.54 7.43 -20.12
C VAL A 899 -12.36 8.20 -21.16
N LEU A 900 -13.54 8.70 -20.79
CA LEU A 900 -14.36 9.56 -21.65
C LEU A 900 -13.62 10.86 -22.04
N GLU A 901 -12.89 11.49 -21.12
CA GLU A 901 -12.01 12.61 -21.47
C GLU A 901 -10.91 12.20 -22.46
N ARG A 902 -10.32 11.00 -22.32
CA ARG A 902 -9.26 10.51 -23.23
C ARG A 902 -9.80 10.24 -24.63
N ILE A 903 -10.97 9.61 -24.74
CA ILE A 903 -11.63 9.34 -26.03
C ILE A 903 -12.01 10.65 -26.73
N LYS A 904 -12.56 11.63 -26.00
CA LYS A 904 -12.85 12.97 -26.54
C LYS A 904 -11.59 13.70 -27.01
N ALA A 905 -10.48 13.58 -26.27
CA ALA A 905 -9.20 14.18 -26.65
C ALA A 905 -8.55 13.50 -27.87
N TRP A 906 -8.72 12.18 -28.03
CA TRP A 906 -8.33 11.43 -29.22
C TRP A 906 -9.15 11.87 -30.44
N ALA A 907 -10.48 11.86 -30.35
CA ALA A 907 -11.38 12.25 -31.44
C ALA A 907 -11.21 13.71 -31.89
N ALA A 908 -10.78 14.60 -30.99
CA ALA A 908 -10.49 16.00 -31.29
C ALA A 908 -9.12 16.24 -31.95
N HIS A 909 -8.27 15.22 -32.11
CA HIS A 909 -6.94 15.37 -32.70
C HIS A 909 -7.00 15.40 -34.24
N PRO A 910 -6.21 16.24 -34.95
CA PRO A 910 -6.26 16.34 -36.41
C PRO A 910 -6.05 15.03 -37.19
N ALA A 911 -5.36 14.03 -36.62
CA ALA A 911 -5.19 12.70 -37.22
C ALA A 911 -6.47 11.83 -37.25
N HIS A 912 -7.50 12.22 -36.48
CA HIS A 912 -8.70 11.41 -36.23
C HIS A 912 -10.01 12.11 -36.65
N VAL A 913 -9.90 13.22 -37.39
CA VAL A 913 -11.04 14.01 -37.91
C VAL A 913 -12.04 13.11 -38.64
N GLY A 914 -13.33 13.33 -38.36
CA GLY A 914 -14.43 12.51 -38.87
C GLY A 914 -14.78 11.28 -38.01
N ARG A 915 -13.96 10.92 -37.01
CA ARG A 915 -14.22 9.77 -36.12
C ARG A 915 -14.58 10.24 -34.72
N ARG A 916 -15.67 9.70 -34.16
CA ARG A 916 -16.11 10.02 -32.78
C ARG A 916 -15.38 9.22 -31.70
N VAL A 917 -14.92 8.03 -32.04
CA VAL A 917 -14.32 7.04 -31.12
C VAL A 917 -13.24 6.21 -31.83
N PRO A 918 -12.24 5.70 -31.10
CA PRO A 918 -11.33 4.67 -31.62
C PRO A 918 -12.09 3.35 -31.81
N ALA A 919 -11.68 2.50 -32.74
CA ALA A 919 -12.27 1.16 -32.89
C ALA A 919 -11.68 0.17 -31.87
N ARG A 920 -10.43 0.40 -31.46
CA ARG A 920 -9.64 -0.50 -30.61
C ARG A 920 -9.05 0.24 -29.42
N ILE A 921 -8.88 -0.43 -28.28
CA ILE A 921 -8.27 0.11 -27.07
C ILE A 921 -7.22 -0.86 -26.55
N LEU A 922 -5.98 -0.38 -26.39
CA LEU A 922 -4.90 -1.11 -25.71
C LEU A 922 -4.66 -0.49 -24.34
N TYR A 923 -5.04 -1.18 -23.28
CA TYR A 923 -5.03 -0.69 -21.90
C TYR A 923 -3.90 -1.33 -21.07
N TYR A 924 -3.01 -0.50 -20.53
CA TYR A 924 -1.95 -0.94 -19.61
C TYR A 924 -2.23 -0.46 -18.16
N ARG A 925 -2.28 -1.40 -17.21
CA ARG A 925 -2.59 -1.13 -15.79
C ARG A 925 -1.41 -1.51 -14.88
N ASP A 926 -0.81 -0.52 -14.24
CA ASP A 926 0.26 -0.72 -13.26
C ASP A 926 -0.29 -0.97 -11.84
N GLY A 927 0.59 -1.36 -10.92
CA GLY A 927 0.39 -1.25 -9.48
C GLY A 927 -0.26 -2.43 -8.76
N VAL A 928 -0.85 -3.39 -9.49
CA VAL A 928 -1.77 -4.41 -8.94
C VAL A 928 -1.13 -5.80 -8.72
N ASN A 929 -1.77 -6.59 -7.86
CA ASN A 929 -1.45 -7.98 -7.53
C ASN A 929 -2.37 -8.97 -8.25
N ASP A 930 -1.89 -10.21 -8.42
CA ASP A 930 -2.59 -11.35 -9.02
C ASP A 930 -4.04 -11.56 -8.50
N THR A 931 -4.31 -11.22 -7.24
CA THR A 931 -5.63 -11.34 -6.59
C THR A 931 -6.68 -10.34 -7.06
N GLN A 932 -6.28 -9.23 -7.71
CA GLN A 932 -7.16 -8.12 -8.11
C GLN A 932 -7.59 -8.21 -9.58
N TYR A 933 -7.06 -9.17 -10.34
CA TYR A 933 -7.23 -9.27 -11.80
C TYR A 933 -8.70 -9.45 -12.22
N LYS A 934 -9.48 -10.19 -11.42
CA LYS A 934 -10.93 -10.33 -11.58
C LYS A 934 -11.65 -8.98 -11.42
N ASP A 935 -11.33 -8.25 -10.38
CA ASP A 935 -11.99 -6.99 -10.02
C ASP A 935 -11.70 -5.90 -11.06
N ILE A 936 -10.45 -5.82 -11.55
CA ILE A 936 -10.06 -4.95 -12.67
C ILE A 936 -10.91 -5.25 -13.92
N ARG A 937 -11.14 -6.54 -14.23
CA ARG A 937 -11.98 -6.94 -15.36
C ARG A 937 -13.45 -6.59 -15.15
N GLN A 938 -13.98 -6.81 -13.95
CA GLN A 938 -15.39 -6.56 -13.62
C GLN A 938 -15.72 -5.08 -13.42
N HIS A 939 -14.74 -4.24 -13.07
CA HIS A 939 -14.94 -2.83 -12.74
C HIS A 939 -14.24 -1.87 -13.71
N GLU A 940 -12.92 -1.94 -13.85
CA GLU A 940 -12.16 -0.96 -14.66
C GLU A 940 -12.38 -1.17 -16.16
N ILE A 941 -12.28 -2.41 -16.65
CA ILE A 941 -12.49 -2.71 -18.08
C ILE A 941 -13.96 -2.49 -18.48
N GLN A 942 -14.92 -2.81 -17.59
CA GLN A 942 -16.32 -2.51 -17.84
C GLN A 942 -16.60 -0.99 -17.86
N ALA A 943 -15.93 -0.20 -17.02
CA ALA A 943 -16.00 1.26 -17.08
C ALA A 943 -15.40 1.85 -18.38
N ILE A 944 -14.33 1.25 -18.94
CA ILE A 944 -13.82 1.60 -20.28
C ILE A 944 -14.91 1.40 -21.35
N ARG A 945 -15.60 0.26 -21.33
CA ARG A 945 -16.70 -0.03 -22.28
C ARG A 945 -17.82 1.01 -22.19
N LEU A 946 -18.28 1.31 -20.97
CA LEU A 946 -19.34 2.29 -20.74
C LEU A 946 -18.95 3.71 -21.18
N ALA A 947 -17.69 4.11 -20.96
CA ALA A 947 -17.16 5.38 -21.45
C ALA A 947 -17.08 5.45 -22.98
N TRP A 948 -16.74 4.33 -23.62
CA TRP A 948 -16.71 4.23 -25.08
C TRP A 948 -18.11 4.30 -25.68
N GLN A 949 -19.07 3.59 -25.11
CA GLN A 949 -20.49 3.60 -25.54
C GLN A 949 -21.11 5.00 -25.43
N GLU A 950 -20.81 5.71 -24.32
CA GLU A 950 -21.20 7.11 -24.14
C GLU A 950 -20.57 8.05 -25.18
N ALA A 951 -19.30 7.83 -25.55
CA ALA A 951 -18.63 8.62 -26.60
C ALA A 951 -19.11 8.28 -28.02
N ALA A 952 -19.48 7.03 -28.28
CA ALA A 952 -20.02 6.56 -29.55
C ALA A 952 -21.47 7.03 -29.77
N ASN A 953 -22.22 7.26 -28.68
CA ASN A 953 -23.69 7.36 -28.67
C ASN A 953 -24.34 6.07 -29.20
N ASP A 954 -23.80 4.93 -28.76
CA ASP A 954 -24.20 3.57 -29.14
C ASP A 954 -24.10 2.69 -27.88
N ARG A 955 -25.17 1.97 -27.54
CA ARG A 955 -25.27 1.16 -26.31
C ARG A 955 -25.07 -0.34 -26.53
N GLU A 956 -25.02 -0.78 -27.78
CA GLU A 956 -24.94 -2.21 -28.14
C GLU A 956 -23.53 -2.55 -28.62
N LYS A 957 -22.91 -1.65 -29.38
CA LYS A 957 -21.54 -1.80 -29.86
C LYS A 957 -20.52 -1.66 -28.74
N LEU A 958 -19.37 -2.32 -28.93
CA LEU A 958 -18.22 -2.29 -28.03
C LEU A 958 -16.92 -2.13 -28.83
N PRO A 959 -15.85 -1.56 -28.22
CA PRO A 959 -14.52 -1.57 -28.81
C PRO A 959 -13.83 -2.93 -28.61
N GLU A 960 -12.87 -3.24 -29.49
CA GLU A 960 -11.91 -4.31 -29.24
C GLU A 960 -10.95 -3.86 -28.13
N ILE A 961 -11.03 -4.46 -26.94
CA ILE A 961 -10.13 -4.14 -25.82
C ILE A 961 -9.09 -5.25 -25.65
N THR A 962 -7.81 -4.88 -25.76
CA THR A 962 -6.72 -5.67 -25.17
C THR A 962 -6.27 -4.99 -23.88
N ALA A 963 -6.28 -5.73 -22.77
CA ALA A 963 -5.99 -5.20 -21.43
C ALA A 963 -4.86 -6.00 -20.78
N VAL A 964 -3.82 -5.29 -20.34
CA VAL A 964 -2.56 -5.88 -19.86
C VAL A 964 -2.17 -5.25 -18.52
N VAL A 965 -2.04 -6.09 -17.49
CA VAL A 965 -1.44 -5.72 -16.20
C VAL A 965 0.08 -5.61 -16.35
N VAL A 966 0.68 -4.62 -15.69
CA VAL A 966 2.11 -4.29 -15.73
C VAL A 966 2.68 -4.33 -14.32
N THR A 967 3.30 -5.45 -13.92
CA THR A 967 3.77 -5.66 -12.55
C THR A 967 5.27 -5.35 -12.42
N LYS A 968 5.61 -4.06 -12.23
CA LYS A 968 7.00 -3.58 -12.08
C LYS A 968 7.71 -3.93 -10.75
N ARG A 969 7.03 -4.64 -9.82
CA ARG A 969 7.48 -4.84 -8.41
C ARG A 969 7.48 -6.31 -7.94
N HIS A 970 8.24 -7.20 -8.59
CA HIS A 970 8.36 -8.61 -8.17
C HIS A 970 9.81 -9.07 -7.87
N ASN A 971 9.97 -10.33 -7.46
CA ASN A 971 11.27 -10.94 -7.12
C ASN A 971 11.97 -11.72 -8.24
N THR A 972 11.32 -12.02 -9.37
CA THR A 972 11.96 -12.56 -10.58
C THR A 972 13.15 -11.71 -11.05
N ARG A 973 14.27 -12.37 -11.36
CA ARG A 973 15.50 -11.83 -11.98
C ARG A 973 15.95 -12.74 -13.12
N PHE A 974 16.66 -12.16 -14.08
CA PHE A 974 17.37 -12.88 -15.12
C PHE A 974 18.87 -12.58 -15.06
N TYR A 975 19.66 -13.62 -15.24
CA TYR A 975 21.12 -13.60 -15.29
C TYR A 975 21.57 -14.15 -16.65
N PRO A 976 22.60 -13.56 -17.29
CA PRO A 976 23.17 -14.15 -18.49
C PRO A 976 23.57 -15.62 -18.28
N ALA A 977 23.39 -16.46 -19.30
CA ALA A 977 23.85 -17.85 -19.23
C ALA A 977 25.38 -17.94 -19.01
N PRO A 978 25.89 -19.02 -18.38
CA PRO A 978 27.33 -19.25 -18.28
C PRO A 978 28.04 -19.12 -19.64
N GLY A 979 29.20 -18.46 -19.67
CA GLY A 979 29.93 -18.14 -20.90
C GLY A 979 29.40 -16.94 -21.71
N ALA A 980 28.18 -16.45 -21.46
CA ALA A 980 27.66 -15.28 -22.17
C ALA A 980 28.48 -13.99 -21.88
N LEU A 981 29.04 -13.86 -20.68
CA LEU A 981 29.89 -12.74 -20.27
C LEU A 981 31.22 -12.64 -21.06
N VAL A 982 31.71 -13.75 -21.61
CA VAL A 982 32.95 -13.80 -22.42
C VAL A 982 32.72 -13.29 -23.84
N ASN A 983 31.45 -13.17 -24.26
CA ASN A 983 31.06 -12.79 -25.60
C ASN A 983 30.55 -11.34 -25.63
N HIS A 984 31.32 -10.43 -26.22
CA HIS A 984 30.87 -9.06 -26.46
C HIS A 984 29.52 -9.04 -27.21
N GLY A 985 28.57 -8.21 -26.77
CA GLY A 985 27.23 -8.10 -27.36
C GLY A 985 26.18 -9.10 -26.83
N LYS A 986 26.54 -10.06 -25.97
CA LYS A 986 25.57 -10.96 -25.29
C LYS A 986 25.11 -10.46 -23.91
N THR A 987 25.74 -9.42 -23.35
CA THR A 987 25.37 -8.79 -22.07
C THR A 987 25.58 -7.27 -22.11
N SER A 988 24.86 -6.53 -21.27
CA SER A 988 25.04 -5.08 -21.09
C SER A 988 25.04 -4.72 -19.61
N ASN A 989 26.07 -4.02 -19.13
CA ASN A 989 26.31 -3.76 -17.70
C ASN A 989 26.22 -5.04 -16.83
N GLY A 990 26.76 -6.17 -17.34
CA GLY A 990 26.67 -7.51 -16.72
C GLY A 990 25.28 -8.15 -16.70
N ASN A 991 24.25 -7.46 -17.19
CA ASN A 991 22.86 -7.92 -17.25
C ASN A 991 22.52 -8.56 -18.61
N CYS A 992 21.38 -9.25 -18.67
CA CYS A 992 20.81 -9.70 -19.94
C CYS A 992 20.58 -8.50 -20.88
N MET A 993 20.60 -8.73 -22.19
CA MET A 993 20.38 -7.66 -23.17
C MET A 993 18.95 -7.11 -23.05
N PRO A 994 18.72 -5.81 -23.34
CA PRO A 994 17.37 -5.29 -23.54
C PRO A 994 16.62 -6.06 -24.62
N GLY A 995 15.29 -6.07 -24.53
CA GLY A 995 14.44 -6.89 -25.40
C GLY A 995 14.46 -8.39 -25.07
N THR A 996 15.07 -8.81 -23.95
CA THR A 996 14.97 -10.20 -23.47
C THR A 996 13.55 -10.48 -22.99
N VAL A 997 12.89 -11.47 -23.60
CA VAL A 997 11.57 -11.98 -23.23
C VAL A 997 11.68 -13.41 -22.69
N VAL A 998 10.95 -13.69 -21.62
CA VAL A 998 10.64 -15.05 -21.12
C VAL A 998 9.13 -15.21 -21.08
N ASP A 999 8.59 -16.11 -21.90
CA ASP A 999 7.16 -16.43 -22.00
C ASP A 999 6.84 -17.91 -21.71
N SER A 1000 7.82 -18.69 -21.22
CA SER A 1000 7.65 -20.08 -20.78
C SER A 1000 8.30 -20.37 -19.43
N ASP A 1001 8.05 -21.59 -18.92
CA ASP A 1001 8.63 -22.22 -17.72
C ASP A 1001 8.26 -21.54 -16.38
N ILE A 1002 8.50 -20.24 -16.25
CA ILE A 1002 8.21 -19.43 -15.06
C ILE A 1002 6.97 -18.54 -15.19
N THR A 1003 6.19 -18.76 -16.25
CA THR A 1003 4.93 -18.08 -16.61
C THR A 1003 3.74 -19.03 -16.41
N SER A 1004 2.52 -18.55 -16.57
CA SER A 1004 1.30 -19.35 -16.37
C SER A 1004 1.19 -20.52 -17.37
N PRO A 1005 0.82 -21.75 -16.94
CA PRO A 1005 0.58 -22.84 -17.88
C PRO A 1005 -0.59 -22.58 -18.85
N TYR A 1006 -1.61 -21.79 -18.47
CA TYR A 1006 -2.82 -21.58 -19.29
C TYR A 1006 -3.03 -20.14 -19.77
N TYR A 1007 -2.56 -19.13 -19.02
CA TYR A 1007 -2.88 -17.72 -19.28
C TYR A 1007 -1.79 -17.01 -20.07
N PHE A 1008 -2.16 -15.99 -20.84
CA PHE A 1008 -1.23 -15.21 -21.64
C PHE A 1008 -0.47 -14.21 -20.75
N ASP A 1009 0.72 -14.61 -20.30
CA ASP A 1009 1.67 -13.75 -19.60
C ASP A 1009 3.11 -13.94 -20.08
N PHE A 1010 3.93 -12.91 -19.91
CA PHE A 1010 5.35 -12.88 -20.25
C PHE A 1010 6.13 -11.91 -19.36
N PHE A 1011 7.43 -12.14 -19.22
CA PHE A 1011 8.38 -11.18 -18.65
C PHE A 1011 9.18 -10.52 -19.77
N LEU A 1012 9.37 -9.20 -19.70
CA LEU A 1012 10.18 -8.42 -20.64
C LEU A 1012 11.20 -7.56 -19.89
N GLN A 1013 12.49 -7.69 -20.21
CA GLN A 1013 13.53 -6.76 -19.79
C GLN A 1013 13.80 -5.76 -20.92
N SER A 1014 13.05 -4.66 -20.99
CA SER A 1014 13.17 -3.63 -22.03
C SER A 1014 14.37 -2.67 -21.88
N HIS A 1015 15.17 -2.77 -20.80
CA HIS A 1015 16.16 -1.76 -20.42
C HIS A 1015 17.47 -2.37 -19.91
N VAL A 1016 18.51 -1.52 -19.82
CA VAL A 1016 19.75 -1.77 -19.06
C VAL A 1016 19.66 -1.01 -17.73
N PRO A 1017 19.79 -1.64 -16.55
CA PRO A 1017 19.86 -0.92 -15.29
C PRO A 1017 21.19 -0.14 -15.20
N LEU A 1018 21.15 1.06 -14.61
CA LEU A 1018 22.37 1.85 -14.36
C LEU A 1018 23.30 1.18 -13.34
N GLN A 1019 22.73 0.49 -12.35
CA GLN A 1019 23.45 -0.21 -11.30
C GLN A 1019 22.69 -1.48 -10.88
N GLY A 1020 23.43 -2.53 -10.55
CA GLY A 1020 22.88 -3.75 -9.95
C GLY A 1020 22.20 -4.71 -10.93
N SER A 1021 21.32 -5.56 -10.40
CA SER A 1021 20.58 -6.58 -11.15
C SER A 1021 19.27 -6.02 -11.71
N ALA A 1022 19.02 -6.24 -12.99
CA ALA A 1022 17.81 -5.84 -13.68
C ALA A 1022 16.58 -6.51 -13.05
N LYS A 1023 15.47 -5.76 -13.06
CA LYS A 1023 14.14 -6.33 -12.90
C LYS A 1023 13.52 -6.36 -14.29
N PRO A 1024 13.27 -7.54 -14.90
CA PRO A 1024 12.29 -7.59 -15.98
C PRO A 1024 10.95 -7.12 -15.41
N THR A 1025 10.04 -6.65 -16.27
CA THR A 1025 8.66 -6.37 -15.88
C THR A 1025 7.78 -7.53 -16.36
N HIS A 1026 6.88 -7.98 -15.49
CA HIS A 1026 5.88 -8.99 -15.81
C HIS A 1026 4.65 -8.32 -16.42
N TYR A 1027 4.12 -8.95 -17.47
CA TYR A 1027 2.94 -8.51 -18.22
C TYR A 1027 1.93 -9.67 -18.27
N PHE A 1028 0.71 -9.44 -17.80
CA PHE A 1028 -0.36 -10.44 -17.76
C PHE A 1028 -1.60 -9.91 -18.50
N VAL A 1029 -2.10 -10.66 -19.48
CA VAL A 1029 -3.18 -10.22 -20.37
C VAL A 1029 -4.54 -10.67 -19.81
N LEU A 1030 -5.34 -9.72 -19.36
CA LEU A 1030 -6.69 -9.94 -18.86
C LEU A 1030 -7.69 -10.20 -19.99
N GLU A 1031 -7.57 -9.45 -21.09
CA GLU A 1031 -8.36 -9.62 -22.30
C GLU A 1031 -7.48 -9.33 -23.52
N ASN A 1032 -7.71 -10.04 -24.63
CA ASN A 1032 -6.98 -9.86 -25.90
C ASN A 1032 -7.96 -9.62 -27.06
N GLY A 1033 -8.89 -8.68 -26.91
CA GLY A 1033 -9.95 -8.41 -27.90
C GLY A 1033 -9.44 -7.92 -29.26
N MET A 1034 -8.19 -7.44 -29.35
CA MET A 1034 -7.53 -7.11 -30.62
C MET A 1034 -6.88 -8.33 -31.30
N ASN A 1035 -6.97 -9.53 -30.69
CA ASN A 1035 -6.43 -10.82 -31.17
C ASN A 1035 -4.92 -10.83 -31.47
N PHE A 1036 -4.09 -10.12 -30.69
CA PHE A 1036 -2.64 -10.14 -30.89
C PHE A 1036 -2.03 -11.53 -30.68
N SER A 1037 -1.05 -11.87 -31.52
CA SER A 1037 -0.11 -12.96 -31.28
C SER A 1037 0.80 -12.66 -30.07
N ALA A 1038 1.43 -13.71 -29.52
CA ALA A 1038 2.44 -13.57 -28.48
C ALA A 1038 3.59 -12.64 -28.91
N VAL A 1039 4.06 -12.78 -30.16
CA VAL A 1039 5.16 -11.98 -30.72
C VAL A 1039 4.76 -10.52 -30.88
N GLU A 1040 3.58 -10.25 -31.45
CA GLU A 1040 3.10 -8.91 -31.75
C GLU A 1040 2.96 -8.05 -30.49
N LEU A 1041 2.29 -8.57 -29.45
CA LEU A 1041 2.09 -7.83 -28.21
C LEU A 1041 3.42 -7.61 -27.46
N GLN A 1042 4.30 -8.62 -27.42
CA GLN A 1042 5.63 -8.50 -26.82
C GLN A 1042 6.49 -7.44 -27.53
N ASP A 1043 6.49 -7.42 -28.87
CA ASP A 1043 7.26 -6.47 -29.68
C ASP A 1043 6.71 -5.06 -29.54
N LEU A 1044 5.38 -4.89 -29.61
CA LEU A 1044 4.72 -3.60 -29.39
C LEU A 1044 4.95 -3.06 -27.98
N THR A 1045 4.88 -3.92 -26.95
CA THR A 1045 5.17 -3.55 -25.56
C THR A 1045 6.62 -3.07 -25.42
N ASN A 1046 7.58 -3.78 -26.03
CA ASN A 1046 8.98 -3.38 -26.03
C ASN A 1046 9.21 -2.07 -26.81
N THR A 1047 8.64 -1.91 -28.00
CA THR A 1047 8.69 -0.69 -28.79
C THR A 1047 8.17 0.52 -28.00
N MET A 1048 7.05 0.36 -27.29
CA MET A 1048 6.48 1.39 -26.42
C MET A 1048 7.42 1.80 -25.28
N CYS A 1049 8.37 0.97 -24.84
CA CYS A 1049 9.40 1.36 -23.87
C CYS A 1049 10.45 2.35 -24.43
N TYR A 1050 10.51 2.57 -25.75
CA TYR A 1050 11.43 3.54 -26.38
C TYR A 1050 10.78 4.92 -26.57
N LEU A 1051 9.45 5.00 -26.51
CA LEU A 1051 8.67 6.24 -26.69
C LEU A 1051 8.62 7.16 -25.45
N PHE A 1052 9.36 6.87 -24.37
CA PHE A 1052 9.32 7.68 -23.15
C PHE A 1052 9.93 9.07 -23.37
N ALA A 1053 9.08 10.09 -23.41
CA ALA A 1053 9.33 11.33 -24.12
C ALA A 1053 10.54 12.16 -23.65
N HIS A 1054 11.05 12.00 -22.42
CA HIS A 1054 12.24 12.70 -21.94
C HIS A 1054 13.46 11.82 -21.60
N SER A 1055 13.51 10.58 -22.11
CA SER A 1055 14.67 9.69 -21.97
C SER A 1055 15.34 9.43 -23.33
N THR A 1056 16.67 9.31 -23.34
CA THR A 1056 17.43 8.76 -24.48
C THR A 1056 17.84 7.29 -24.27
N ASN A 1057 17.11 6.58 -23.42
CA ASN A 1057 17.27 5.17 -23.09
C ASN A 1057 15.87 4.55 -22.94
N ALA A 1058 15.70 3.29 -23.33
CA ALA A 1058 14.44 2.59 -23.11
C ALA A 1058 14.13 2.45 -21.61
N VAL A 1059 12.88 2.67 -21.24
CA VAL A 1059 12.41 2.57 -19.85
C VAL A 1059 12.12 1.12 -19.45
N SER A 1060 12.09 0.85 -18.14
CA SER A 1060 12.02 -0.52 -17.60
C SER A 1060 10.65 -1.19 -17.71
N TYR A 1061 9.63 -0.43 -18.10
CA TYR A 1061 8.27 -0.89 -18.36
C TYR A 1061 7.55 0.08 -19.31
N VAL A 1062 6.42 -0.34 -19.84
CA VAL A 1062 5.73 0.30 -20.97
C VAL A 1062 5.37 1.78 -20.70
N SER A 1063 5.66 2.68 -21.65
CA SER A 1063 5.56 4.13 -21.43
C SER A 1063 4.18 4.66 -20.99
N PRO A 1064 3.03 4.16 -21.47
CA PRO A 1064 1.71 4.61 -21.00
C PRO A 1064 1.51 4.42 -19.49
N ALA A 1065 1.89 3.26 -18.95
CA ALA A 1065 1.85 2.99 -17.51
C ALA A 1065 2.81 3.93 -16.75
N TYR A 1066 4.01 4.16 -17.29
CA TYR A 1066 4.98 5.06 -16.66
C TYR A 1066 4.54 6.55 -16.68
N TYR A 1067 3.80 6.96 -17.71
CA TYR A 1067 3.17 8.28 -17.75
C TYR A 1067 2.06 8.42 -16.71
N ALA A 1068 1.33 7.34 -16.38
CA ALA A 1068 0.36 7.33 -15.29
C ALA A 1068 1.03 7.40 -13.90
N ASP A 1069 2.08 6.61 -13.65
CA ASP A 1069 2.94 6.70 -12.43
C ASP A 1069 3.39 8.16 -12.20
N LYS A 1070 3.95 8.81 -13.24
CA LYS A 1070 4.40 10.21 -13.14
C LYS A 1070 3.29 11.24 -13.01
N LEU A 1071 2.07 10.91 -13.42
CA LEU A 1071 0.90 11.74 -13.19
C LEU A 1071 0.35 11.57 -11.76
N CYS A 1072 0.32 10.35 -11.23
CA CYS A 1072 0.05 10.05 -9.82
C CYS A 1072 1.06 10.73 -8.87
N GLU A 1073 2.36 10.60 -9.14
CA GLU A 1073 3.41 11.31 -8.37
C GLU A 1073 3.21 12.83 -8.37
N ARG A 1074 2.81 13.41 -9.52
CA ARG A 1074 2.54 14.85 -9.63
C ARG A 1074 1.27 15.25 -8.89
N ALA A 1075 0.19 14.48 -8.98
CA ALA A 1075 -1.06 14.77 -8.30
C ALA A 1075 -0.97 14.66 -6.78
N ALA A 1076 -0.25 13.64 -6.27
CA ALA A 1076 0.04 13.51 -4.83
C ALA A 1076 0.86 14.68 -4.27
N LEU A 1077 1.66 15.35 -5.10
CA LEU A 1077 2.40 16.55 -4.72
C LEU A 1077 1.48 17.75 -4.40
N TYR A 1078 0.30 17.83 -5.01
CA TYR A 1078 -0.69 18.89 -4.72
C TYR A 1078 -1.39 18.71 -3.36
N LEU A 1079 -1.43 17.47 -2.85
CA LEU A 1079 -1.95 17.11 -1.53
C LEU A 1079 -0.82 16.78 -0.53
N LYS A 1080 0.38 17.35 -0.72
CA LYS A 1080 1.57 16.99 0.08
C LYS A 1080 1.37 17.14 1.60
N SER A 1081 0.62 18.16 2.03
CA SER A 1081 0.17 18.37 3.40
C SER A 1081 -0.45 17.11 4.03
N PHE A 1082 -1.37 16.46 3.31
CA PHE A 1082 -2.05 15.24 3.75
C PHE A 1082 -1.18 13.99 3.59
N PHE A 1083 -0.36 13.91 2.54
CA PHE A 1083 0.55 12.78 2.28
C PHE A 1083 1.76 12.72 3.23
N ASP A 1084 2.29 13.85 3.70
CA ASP A 1084 3.32 13.89 4.74
C ASP A 1084 2.73 13.70 6.15
N GLY A 1085 1.47 14.13 6.34
CA GLY A 1085 0.79 14.27 7.63
C GLY A 1085 0.75 15.74 8.07
N PRO A 1086 -0.43 16.35 8.27
CA PRO A 1086 -0.54 17.76 8.65
C PRO A 1086 -0.04 17.99 10.07
N THR A 1087 0.58 19.15 10.30
CA THR A 1087 1.05 19.55 11.64
C THR A 1087 -0.10 19.81 12.60
N ASN A 1088 -1.14 20.51 12.12
CA ASN A 1088 -2.39 20.76 12.83
C ASN A 1088 -3.57 20.31 11.92
N PRO A 1089 -4.06 19.05 12.03
CA PRO A 1089 -5.27 18.64 11.33
C PRO A 1089 -6.50 19.41 11.87
N PRO A 1090 -7.48 19.76 11.01
CA PRO A 1090 -8.79 20.24 11.48
C PRO A 1090 -9.47 19.18 12.36
N SER A 1091 -10.23 19.62 13.37
CA SER A 1091 -10.82 18.73 14.37
C SER A 1091 -11.98 17.87 13.87
N THR A 1092 -12.67 18.27 12.79
CA THR A 1092 -13.82 17.54 12.22
C THR A 1092 -13.51 16.98 10.84
N GLN A 1093 -14.07 15.80 10.53
CA GLN A 1093 -13.92 15.14 9.23
C GLN A 1093 -14.43 16.00 8.06
N GLN A 1094 -15.49 16.78 8.29
CA GLN A 1094 -16.02 17.71 7.29
C GLN A 1094 -15.01 18.83 6.98
N ALA A 1095 -14.39 19.43 8.00
CA ALA A 1095 -13.35 20.45 7.80
C ALA A 1095 -12.07 19.88 7.14
N GLN A 1096 -11.72 18.63 7.46
CA GLN A 1096 -10.63 17.88 6.82
C GLN A 1096 -10.91 17.65 5.32
N MET A 1097 -12.14 17.29 4.95
CA MET A 1097 -12.54 17.12 3.56
C MET A 1097 -12.56 18.46 2.81
N THR A 1098 -13.20 19.49 3.37
CA THR A 1098 -13.24 20.84 2.78
C THR A 1098 -11.83 21.42 2.55
N ALA A 1099 -10.89 21.20 3.47
CA ALA A 1099 -9.50 21.60 3.28
C ALA A 1099 -8.85 20.89 2.08
N MET A 1100 -9.09 19.58 1.93
CA MET A 1100 -8.57 18.79 0.82
C MET A 1100 -9.21 19.17 -0.52
N ASP A 1101 -10.52 19.43 -0.54
CA ASP A 1101 -11.26 19.92 -1.71
C ASP A 1101 -10.71 21.27 -2.18
N ASN A 1102 -10.41 22.17 -1.25
CA ASN A 1102 -9.76 23.46 -1.54
C ASN A 1102 -8.33 23.31 -2.07
N GLU A 1103 -7.53 22.39 -1.52
CA GLU A 1103 -6.17 22.12 -2.04
C GLU A 1103 -6.17 21.48 -3.45
N TRP A 1104 -7.16 20.63 -3.72
CA TRP A 1104 -7.37 20.00 -5.03
C TRP A 1104 -7.91 21.00 -6.06
N ASN A 1105 -8.92 21.79 -5.69
CA ASN A 1105 -9.62 22.73 -6.58
C ASN A 1105 -8.83 24.02 -6.90
N ARG A 1106 -7.57 24.17 -6.47
CA ARG A 1106 -6.70 25.30 -6.89
C ARG A 1106 -6.55 25.42 -8.42
N GLY A 1107 -6.82 24.34 -9.16
CA GLY A 1107 -6.85 24.33 -10.63
C GLY A 1107 -8.08 25.01 -11.26
N GLY A 1108 -9.12 25.30 -10.48
CA GLY A 1108 -10.36 25.94 -10.93
C GLY A 1108 -11.30 25.04 -11.75
N GLN A 1109 -11.04 23.74 -11.85
CA GLN A 1109 -11.85 22.80 -12.64
C GLN A 1109 -12.94 22.07 -11.83
N GLY A 1110 -13.03 22.29 -10.51
CA GLY A 1110 -13.93 21.61 -9.58
C GLY A 1110 -13.25 20.50 -8.75
N PRO A 1111 -13.72 20.22 -7.53
CA PRO A 1111 -13.07 19.29 -6.59
C PRO A 1111 -13.06 17.82 -7.07
N ASN A 1112 -13.93 17.47 -8.02
CA ASN A 1112 -14.04 16.11 -8.58
C ASN A 1112 -13.38 15.97 -9.96
N ASN A 1113 -12.69 17.01 -10.44
CA ASN A 1113 -12.02 17.03 -11.75
C ASN A 1113 -10.50 17.14 -11.59
N ASN A 1114 -9.79 17.45 -12.68
CA ASN A 1114 -8.33 17.54 -12.69
C ASN A 1114 -7.84 18.77 -11.85
N PRO A 1115 -6.89 18.60 -10.91
CA PRO A 1115 -6.51 19.62 -9.92
C PRO A 1115 -5.59 20.74 -10.44
N TRP A 1116 -5.16 20.66 -11.70
CA TRP A 1116 -4.28 21.64 -12.35
C TRP A 1116 -5.06 22.68 -13.15
N ASN A 1117 -4.40 23.75 -13.62
CA ASN A 1117 -5.04 24.76 -14.46
C ASN A 1117 -5.47 24.19 -15.83
N ALA A 1118 -6.67 24.52 -16.31
CA ALA A 1118 -7.21 23.99 -17.58
C ALA A 1118 -6.29 24.19 -18.81
N ARG A 1119 -5.39 25.19 -18.80
CA ARG A 1119 -4.32 25.43 -19.82
C ARG A 1119 -3.31 24.28 -20.00
N PHE A 1120 -3.39 23.25 -19.16
CA PHE A 1120 -2.55 22.06 -19.21
C PHE A 1120 -3.27 20.77 -19.64
N ASN A 1121 -4.59 20.81 -19.86
CA ASN A 1121 -5.35 19.61 -20.27
C ASN A 1121 -4.89 19.01 -21.62
N ASP A 1122 -4.17 19.80 -22.44
CA ASP A 1122 -3.61 19.47 -23.77
C ASP A 1122 -2.09 19.21 -23.79
N LYS A 1123 -1.43 19.11 -22.61
CA LYS A 1123 0.05 19.06 -22.49
C LYS A 1123 0.54 18.01 -21.49
N MET A 1124 1.72 17.46 -21.74
CA MET A 1124 2.43 16.53 -20.83
C MET A 1124 3.20 17.27 -19.72
N PHE A 1125 2.53 18.20 -19.04
CA PHE A 1125 3.16 19.12 -18.08
C PHE A 1125 3.73 18.44 -16.81
N TRP A 1126 3.32 17.18 -16.57
CA TRP A 1126 3.83 16.38 -15.44
C TRP A 1126 5.24 15.81 -15.68
N MET A 1127 5.72 15.79 -16.93
CA MET A 1127 6.99 15.19 -17.39
C MET A 1127 8.21 16.09 -17.24
#